data_AF-A0A1F2YNG2-F1
#
_entry.id   AF-A0A1F2YNG2-F1
#
_cell.length_a   1.000
_cell.length_b   1.000
_cell.length_c   1.000
_cell.angle_alpha   90.00
_cell.angle_beta   90.00
_cell.angle_gamma   90.00
#
_symmetry.space_group_name_H-M   'P 1'
#
loop_
_entity.id
_entity.type
_entity.pdbx_description
1 polymer ?
#
loop_
_entity_poly.entity_id
_entity_poly.type
_entity_poly.pdbx_seq_one_letter_code
_entity_poly.pdbx_strand_id
1 'polypeptide(L)'
;MIAQIRSFFRKFILFGKKIPMKRFLVVIALVLPVAAIAASVDGTEFMFIKHLPGFAPSGYVDVSGPQAVSRSPENGATGVSTGALVHLVFDENVNKGSGDIVISESGVEFERVAVLSGAVLVSGKEATIDPVSSLARGKTYAVSVPTGAFEDARGNASVAVSGWSFETIENNAPSITSLPLSSVMEGTPYSYFLTAEDVEGDTLSFSFSGPQPAWLNLDDYGNGTATLWGTPQEDDVGGTSVALVVSDGTKTAEQAFTIAVAANGTPVFTSSIITQAREGELYSYFAMVDDSLEDSLSITPETLPGWLIFTADNENRMASLEGTPMESDVGNHTVALTVSDGLKSSTQSFTITVAANPAPSFSSAGITEGREGLAYVYSVTVADADAGDTLAIAAPTLPSWLDFTDHMDRTGTLSGTPGVADIGNHTVALTVSDGLKTAQQNFTISIFANDGPVWASPAAGTLSGTFIQGQGIVPVTFVANDTDVPVTYTVAAGSLPAGLALNGNVLEGTPTGAGDFSFTIMVSDNLGANNARSFDMVVQDITPNAFSFNNVTGAALSSVQTSNAVAIAGITGNVTISVAGGSYNIDGGSYITSPGTIHAGQVVTVRQTSSAALNTATTTTLTIGTVSSSWTVTTLDDPCIGNPSVGAVCADGTVYAGISPDGNLPMYVTRCDAGQSWDGSACAGTRSVMSWGTFGTATNITNFNTGEANTAALAALSDTLAAKYCQNLDMHGKDDWYLPARAELIIMYNNGALIGGFDLSNVYPNIYWSSSECYEAQYLGKYNAWGQRENVSCQGDFAKIQKISVRCARR
;
A
#
# COMPACT_ATOMS: atom_id res chain seq x y z
N MET A 1 41.55 -21.89 51.80
CA MET A 1 42.75 -21.05 51.67
C MET A 1 43.43 -21.41 50.36
N ILE A 2 43.62 -20.44 49.46
CA ILE A 2 43.94 -20.65 48.03
C ILE A 2 42.84 -21.38 47.25
N ALA A 3 41.66 -20.75 47.24
CA ALA A 3 40.63 -20.87 46.20
C ALA A 3 39.51 -19.88 46.54
N GLN A 4 39.67 -18.61 46.15
CA GLN A 4 38.61 -17.60 45.97
C GLN A 4 39.23 -16.20 45.83
N ILE A 5 39.97 -15.97 44.73
CA ILE A 5 40.18 -14.63 44.16
C ILE A 5 40.21 -14.81 42.65
N ARG A 6 39.05 -14.60 42.00
CA ARG A 6 38.85 -14.10 40.61
C ARG A 6 37.51 -14.59 40.04
N SER A 7 36.48 -13.83 40.33
CA SER A 7 35.22 -13.69 39.60
C SER A 7 34.51 -12.58 40.39
N PHE A 8 34.28 -11.36 39.92
CA PHE A 8 33.67 -10.98 38.66
C PHE A 8 33.86 -9.46 38.47
N PHE A 9 34.19 -9.05 37.26
CA PHE A 9 34.18 -7.66 36.81
C PHE A 9 32.78 -7.41 36.20
N ARG A 10 32.07 -6.32 36.60
CA ARG A 10 31.36 -5.33 35.73
C ARG A 10 30.08 -4.75 36.35
N LYS A 11 29.83 -3.50 35.93
CA LYS A 11 28.71 -2.55 36.17
C LYS A 11 29.04 -1.55 37.30
N PHE A 12 29.08 -0.23 37.13
CA PHE A 12 28.69 0.69 36.05
C PHE A 12 29.48 2.00 36.22
N ILE A 13 29.75 2.71 35.11
CA ILE A 13 30.27 4.10 35.09
C ILE A 13 29.05 5.03 35.09
N LEU A 14 28.96 6.02 36.00
CA LEU A 14 28.52 7.40 35.72
C LEU A 14 28.51 8.26 36.98
N PHE A 15 28.63 9.57 36.75
CA PHE A 15 28.71 10.70 37.70
C PHE A 15 30.06 10.99 38.35
N GLY A 16 30.77 11.92 37.71
CA GLY A 16 31.87 12.64 38.32
C GLY A 16 31.39 13.64 39.37
N LYS A 17 32.14 13.71 40.47
CA LYS A 17 32.37 14.94 41.24
C LYS A 17 33.68 14.78 42.01
N LYS A 18 34.67 15.58 41.61
CA LYS A 18 35.90 15.82 42.38
C LYS A 18 35.56 16.68 43.60
N ILE A 19 35.85 16.22 44.81
CA ILE A 19 36.25 17.07 45.96
C ILE A 19 37.26 16.26 46.80
N PRO A 20 38.41 16.84 47.23
CA PRO A 20 39.52 16.09 47.84
C PRO A 20 39.40 15.95 49.36
N MET A 21 39.62 14.74 49.89
CA MET A 21 39.95 14.51 51.30
C MET A 21 41.46 14.77 51.53
N LYS A 22 41.81 15.68 52.45
CA LYS A 22 43.07 15.61 53.18
C LYS A 22 42.84 14.71 54.40
N ARG A 23 43.39 13.49 54.35
CA ARG A 23 43.54 12.62 55.52
C ARG A 23 44.82 13.01 56.27
N PHE A 24 44.63 13.48 57.50
CA PHE A 24 45.60 13.40 58.58
C PHE A 24 45.40 12.03 59.25
N LEU A 25 46.40 11.15 59.22
CA LEU A 25 46.82 10.31 60.34
C LEU A 25 47.99 9.42 59.90
N VAL A 26 48.82 9.07 60.89
CA VAL A 26 49.59 7.83 61.09
C VAL A 26 51.00 8.19 61.58
N VAL A 27 51.62 7.58 62.59
CA VAL A 27 51.26 6.71 63.74
C VAL A 27 52.52 6.75 64.63
N ILE A 28 52.29 6.52 65.92
CA ILE A 28 53.20 6.25 67.05
C ILE A 28 54.37 5.27 66.76
N ALA A 29 55.55 5.53 67.37
CA ALA A 29 56.51 4.51 67.85
C ALA A 29 57.51 5.17 68.84
N LEU A 30 57.45 4.88 70.15
CA LEU A 30 58.24 3.89 70.92
C LEU A 30 59.65 4.37 71.41
N VAL A 31 59.80 4.36 72.75
CA VAL A 31 60.98 3.90 73.56
C VAL A 31 62.10 4.90 73.94
N LEU A 32 62.25 5.09 75.27
CA LEU A 32 63.39 5.64 76.07
C LEU A 32 64.60 4.67 76.13
N PRO A 33 65.77 4.94 76.76
CA PRO A 33 66.44 6.20 77.19
C PRO A 33 67.99 6.24 76.93
N VAL A 34 68.67 7.27 77.50
CA VAL A 34 70.09 7.35 77.97
C VAL A 34 71.16 8.01 77.05
N ALA A 35 71.72 9.13 77.54
CA ALA A 35 73.14 9.55 77.58
C ALA A 35 73.19 11.10 77.78
N ALA A 36 73.58 11.64 78.93
CA ALA A 36 74.95 11.86 79.43
C ALA A 36 75.69 13.06 78.79
N ILE A 37 76.47 13.75 79.65
CA ILE A 37 77.48 14.81 79.41
C ILE A 37 76.91 16.25 79.46
N ALA A 38 77.47 17.25 80.14
CA ALA A 38 78.36 17.48 81.30
C ALA A 38 79.03 18.86 81.08
N ALA A 39 79.47 19.43 82.21
CA ALA A 39 80.45 20.52 82.37
C ALA A 39 79.91 21.97 82.24
N SER A 40 79.93 22.79 83.31
CA SER A 40 81.08 23.44 84.02
C SER A 40 81.26 24.87 83.47
N VAL A 41 81.68 25.94 84.17
CA VAL A 41 82.75 26.22 85.15
C VAL A 41 82.39 27.61 85.80
N ASP A 42 82.64 27.97 87.08
CA ASP A 42 83.85 28.58 87.71
C ASP A 42 83.50 28.87 89.20
N GLY A 43 84.31 28.66 90.26
CA GLY A 43 85.75 28.89 90.46
C GLY A 43 85.91 30.22 91.25
N THR A 44 86.48 30.33 92.48
CA THR A 44 87.89 30.14 92.91
C THR A 44 88.03 30.22 94.47
N GLU A 45 88.71 29.26 95.14
CA GLU A 45 90.08 29.27 95.76
C GLU A 45 90.23 30.00 97.13
N PHE A 46 90.91 29.45 98.17
CA PHE A 46 92.37 29.26 98.25
C PHE A 46 92.90 28.20 99.25
N MET A 47 94.18 27.88 98.99
CA MET A 47 95.10 26.82 99.44
C MET A 47 95.64 26.81 100.89
N PHE A 48 96.16 25.62 101.23
CA PHE A 48 97.06 25.22 102.33
C PHE A 48 98.43 25.94 102.40
N ILE A 49 98.99 26.05 103.63
CA ILE A 49 100.43 25.87 103.92
C ILE A 49 100.63 25.10 105.26
N LYS A 50 101.59 24.16 105.29
CA LYS A 50 102.09 23.33 106.43
C LYS A 50 103.35 23.94 107.08
N HIS A 51 103.66 23.48 108.31
CA HIS A 51 104.92 23.53 109.14
C HIS A 51 104.83 24.50 110.34
N LEU A 52 105.19 24.22 111.62
CA LEU A 52 105.91 23.16 112.38
C LEU A 52 105.59 23.37 113.91
N PRO A 53 106.00 22.47 114.83
CA PRO A 53 105.45 22.34 116.19
C PRO A 53 106.21 23.13 117.28
N GLY A 54 105.54 23.36 118.42
CA GLY A 54 106.19 23.58 119.72
C GLY A 54 105.59 24.71 120.56
N PHE A 55 105.43 24.42 121.86
CA PHE A 55 105.00 25.28 122.98
C PHE A 55 103.50 25.40 123.29
N ALA A 56 103.07 24.61 124.28
CA ALA A 56 102.08 25.01 125.30
C ALA A 56 102.52 26.32 126.00
N PRO A 57 101.67 27.12 126.69
CA PRO A 57 100.61 26.64 127.60
C PRO A 57 99.37 27.56 127.79
N SER A 58 98.50 27.12 128.73
CA SER A 58 97.51 27.89 129.50
C SER A 58 96.06 27.84 129.01
N GLY A 59 95.23 27.15 129.81
CA GLY A 59 93.80 27.01 129.60
C GLY A 59 93.07 28.35 129.68
N TYR A 60 92.34 28.66 128.62
CA TYR A 60 91.12 29.46 128.70
C TYR A 60 89.96 28.48 128.81
N VAL A 61 89.23 28.58 129.92
CA VAL A 61 87.90 27.96 130.05
C VAL A 61 86.94 28.84 129.26
N ASP A 62 86.24 28.25 128.29
CA ASP A 62 85.06 28.85 127.69
C ASP A 62 83.99 29.02 128.77
N VAL A 63 83.36 30.19 128.78
CA VAL A 63 82.33 30.61 129.75
C VAL A 63 81.14 31.26 129.06
N SER A 64 81.14 31.38 127.73
CA SER A 64 79.97 31.82 126.95
C SER A 64 79.13 30.61 126.55
N GLY A 65 77.82 30.79 126.41
CA GLY A 65 76.93 29.76 125.89
C GLY A 65 76.48 30.07 124.44
N PRO A 66 75.87 29.08 123.76
CA PRO A 66 75.57 29.14 122.33
C PRO A 66 74.52 30.19 121.97
N GLN A 67 74.67 30.81 120.78
CA GLN A 67 73.76 31.83 120.23
C GLN A 67 73.17 31.40 118.89
N ALA A 68 71.86 31.58 118.72
CA ALA A 68 71.18 31.28 117.46
C ALA A 68 71.53 32.33 116.39
N VAL A 69 72.21 31.90 115.32
CA VAL A 69 72.63 32.72 114.17
C VAL A 69 71.67 32.66 112.98
N SER A 70 70.83 31.63 112.90
CA SER A 70 69.80 31.50 111.86
C SER A 70 68.54 30.82 112.38
N ARG A 71 67.40 31.12 111.74
CA ARG A 71 66.06 30.59 112.06
C ARG A 71 65.31 30.28 110.76
N SER A 72 64.64 29.14 110.69
CA SER A 72 63.74 28.78 109.59
C SER A 72 62.42 28.24 110.17
N PRO A 73 61.24 28.77 109.84
CA PRO A 73 61.00 29.89 108.93
C PRO A 73 61.72 31.18 109.36
N GLU A 74 62.08 32.03 108.40
CA GLU A 74 62.69 33.33 108.70
C GLU A 74 61.74 34.19 109.54
N ASN A 75 62.29 35.09 110.35
CA ASN A 75 61.46 35.97 111.16
C ASN A 75 60.65 36.93 110.27
N GLY A 76 59.32 36.87 110.38
CA GLY A 76 58.35 37.63 109.57
C GLY A 76 57.93 36.93 108.27
N ALA A 77 58.30 35.68 108.03
CA ALA A 77 57.91 34.95 106.83
C ALA A 77 56.39 34.79 106.72
N THR A 78 55.83 34.94 105.52
CA THR A 78 54.41 34.68 105.20
C THR A 78 54.29 33.50 104.23
N GLY A 79 53.11 32.88 104.15
CA GLY A 79 52.87 31.74 103.25
C GLY A 79 53.59 30.46 103.69
N VAL A 80 53.91 30.35 104.99
CA VAL A 80 54.57 29.16 105.54
C VAL A 80 53.60 27.98 105.51
N SER A 81 54.08 26.80 105.12
CA SER A 81 53.26 25.58 105.15
C SER A 81 52.82 25.26 106.58
N THR A 82 51.60 24.74 106.74
CA THR A 82 51.06 24.35 108.05
C THR A 82 51.79 23.18 108.72
N GLY A 83 52.63 22.46 107.97
CA GLY A 83 53.55 21.43 108.48
C GLY A 83 55.01 21.90 108.56
N ALA A 84 55.28 23.20 108.57
CA ALA A 84 56.64 23.70 108.62
C ALA A 84 57.35 23.38 109.94
N LEU A 85 58.56 22.82 109.83
CA LEU A 85 59.46 22.60 110.96
C LEU A 85 60.13 23.92 111.37
N VAL A 86 60.35 24.08 112.67
CA VAL A 86 60.99 25.24 113.29
C VAL A 86 62.46 24.91 113.54
N HIS A 87 63.38 25.46 112.76
CA HIS A 87 64.80 25.13 112.76
C HIS A 87 65.65 26.31 113.22
N LEU A 88 66.67 26.02 114.04
CA LEU A 88 67.64 26.96 114.57
C LEU A 88 69.04 26.48 114.24
N VAL A 89 69.91 27.40 113.83
CA VAL A 89 71.35 27.16 113.72
C VAL A 89 72.07 28.02 114.74
N PHE A 90 72.94 27.42 115.54
CA PHE A 90 73.76 28.09 116.54
C PHE A 90 75.17 28.39 116.01
N ASP A 91 75.87 29.34 116.61
CA ASP A 91 77.26 29.68 116.29
C ASP A 91 78.26 28.58 116.67
N GLU A 92 77.90 27.71 117.60
CA GLU A 92 78.65 26.53 118.04
C GLU A 92 77.79 25.26 118.17
N ASN A 93 78.43 24.13 118.48
CA ASN A 93 77.69 22.87 118.65
C ASN A 93 76.89 22.91 119.95
N VAL A 94 75.65 22.45 119.88
CA VAL A 94 74.73 22.46 121.02
C VAL A 94 74.32 21.05 121.43
N ASN A 95 74.03 20.89 122.72
CA ASN A 95 73.32 19.79 123.33
C ASN A 95 71.95 20.28 123.82
N LYS A 96 71.03 19.35 124.05
CA LYS A 96 69.76 19.66 124.70
C LYS A 96 70.00 20.02 126.16
N GLY A 97 69.58 21.22 126.56
CA GLY A 97 69.55 21.65 127.95
C GLY A 97 68.19 21.33 128.58
N SER A 98 67.60 22.33 129.24
CA SER A 98 66.34 22.18 129.98
C SER A 98 65.35 23.32 129.70
N GLY A 99 64.07 23.07 129.96
CA GLY A 99 62.97 24.01 129.71
C GLY A 99 62.11 23.63 128.51
N ASP A 100 61.17 24.51 128.19
CA ASP A 100 60.19 24.31 127.14
C ASP A 100 60.27 25.41 126.08
N ILE A 101 60.28 25.02 124.82
CA ILE A 101 60.09 25.91 123.69
C ILE A 101 58.59 26.15 123.55
N VAL A 102 58.18 27.42 123.52
CA VAL A 102 56.77 27.80 123.43
C VAL A 102 56.49 28.33 122.04
N ILE A 103 55.54 27.71 121.36
CA ILE A 103 54.94 28.20 120.12
C ILE A 103 53.60 28.82 120.51
N SER A 104 53.39 30.07 120.12
CA SER A 104 52.15 30.81 120.40
C SER A 104 51.44 31.17 119.10
N GLU A 105 50.13 30.96 119.03
CA GLU A 105 49.28 31.39 117.95
C GLU A 105 48.68 32.76 118.31
N SER A 106 48.97 33.80 117.53
CA SER A 106 48.40 35.14 117.71
C SER A 106 48.50 35.68 119.14
N GLY A 107 49.59 35.34 119.85
CA GLY A 107 49.86 35.76 121.23
C GLY A 107 49.33 34.86 122.35
N VAL A 108 48.64 33.75 122.03
CA VAL A 108 48.20 32.72 122.99
C VAL A 108 49.08 31.48 122.83
N GLU A 109 49.50 30.85 123.93
CA GLU A 109 50.25 29.59 123.87
C GLU A 109 49.47 28.53 123.10
N PHE A 110 50.03 28.10 121.97
CA PHE A 110 49.47 27.09 121.07
C PHE A 110 50.04 25.72 121.41
N GLU A 111 51.37 25.66 121.57
CA GLU A 111 52.07 24.43 121.91
C GLU A 111 53.29 24.71 122.78
N ARG A 112 53.56 23.77 123.67
CA ARG A 112 54.73 23.75 124.53
C ARG A 112 55.53 22.48 124.27
N VAL A 113 56.73 22.64 123.74
CA VAL A 113 57.62 21.54 123.37
C VAL A 113 58.77 21.47 124.37
N ALA A 114 58.75 20.46 125.23
CA ALA A 114 59.86 20.20 126.15
C ALA A 114 61.13 19.89 125.35
N VAL A 115 62.26 20.56 125.64
CA VAL A 115 63.48 20.42 124.83
C VAL A 115 64.03 18.99 124.85
N LEU A 116 63.85 18.27 125.96
CA LEU A 116 64.26 16.87 126.11
C LEU A 116 63.36 15.87 125.38
N SER A 117 62.24 16.31 124.79
CA SER A 117 61.32 15.44 124.05
C SER A 117 61.89 15.00 122.69
N GLY A 118 61.25 14.02 122.06
CA GLY A 118 61.59 13.56 120.71
C GLY A 118 61.27 14.55 119.59
N ALA A 119 60.43 15.55 119.85
CA ALA A 119 60.03 16.59 118.89
C ALA A 119 61.14 17.63 118.65
N VAL A 120 62.15 17.69 119.53
CA VAL A 120 63.36 18.48 119.30
C VAL A 120 64.48 17.55 118.89
N LEU A 121 65.11 17.79 117.75
CA LEU A 121 66.25 17.05 117.25
C LEU A 121 67.45 17.98 117.21
N VAL A 122 68.57 17.55 117.79
CA VAL A 122 69.82 18.32 117.80
C VAL A 122 70.89 17.55 117.05
N SER A 123 71.56 18.20 116.10
CA SER A 123 72.66 17.62 115.33
C SER A 123 73.73 18.68 115.08
N GLY A 124 74.85 18.58 115.82
CA GLY A 124 75.93 19.57 115.73
C GLY A 124 75.45 20.95 116.16
N LYS A 125 75.41 21.90 115.22
CA LYS A 125 74.95 23.28 115.46
C LYS A 125 73.46 23.49 115.24
N GLU A 126 72.74 22.46 114.79
CA GLU A 126 71.35 22.60 114.38
C GLU A 126 70.41 22.03 115.43
N ALA A 127 69.31 22.74 115.67
CA ALA A 127 68.16 22.24 116.42
C ALA A 127 66.89 22.37 115.56
N THR A 128 66.24 21.25 115.29
CA THR A 128 64.94 21.19 114.62
C THR A 128 63.87 20.93 115.66
N ILE A 129 62.80 21.70 115.63
CA ILE A 129 61.61 21.56 116.45
C ILE A 129 60.46 21.23 115.50
N ASP A 130 59.85 20.08 115.73
CA ASP A 130 58.66 19.62 115.03
C ASP A 130 57.42 19.92 115.89
N PRO A 131 56.56 20.89 115.51
CA PRO A 131 55.29 21.10 116.20
C PRO A 131 54.45 19.82 116.12
N VAL A 132 54.05 19.27 117.27
CA VAL A 132 53.25 18.04 117.32
C VAL A 132 51.82 18.31 116.87
N SER A 133 51.33 19.53 117.05
CA SER A 133 50.04 20.00 116.56
C SER A 133 50.22 20.70 115.22
N SER A 134 49.44 20.29 114.21
CA SER A 134 49.42 20.96 112.92
C SER A 134 49.05 22.43 113.06
N LEU A 135 49.82 23.31 112.44
CA LEU A 135 49.53 24.74 112.42
C LEU A 135 48.24 24.98 111.61
N ALA A 136 47.38 25.89 112.05
CA ALA A 136 46.21 26.31 111.29
C ALA A 136 46.62 27.26 110.15
N ARG A 137 45.87 27.23 109.03
CA ARG A 137 46.05 28.13 107.88
C ARG A 137 45.67 29.59 108.23
N GLY A 138 46.37 30.56 107.63
CA GLY A 138 46.11 32.00 107.79
C GLY A 138 46.29 32.51 109.23
N LYS A 139 47.23 31.92 109.98
CA LYS A 139 47.52 32.28 111.38
C LYS A 139 48.97 32.69 111.55
N THR A 140 49.20 33.66 112.43
CA THR A 140 50.54 34.05 112.85
C THR A 140 50.98 33.22 114.06
N TYR A 141 52.12 32.56 113.95
CA TYR A 141 52.78 31.84 115.04
C TYR A 141 54.04 32.56 115.48
N ALA A 142 54.30 32.59 116.79
CA ALA A 142 55.53 33.11 117.37
C ALA A 142 56.21 32.07 118.26
N VAL A 143 57.52 31.89 118.07
CA VAL A 143 58.34 30.89 118.75
C VAL A 143 59.25 31.57 119.77
N SER A 144 59.22 31.06 121.00
CA SER A 144 60.06 31.49 122.11
C SER A 144 60.88 30.33 122.64
N VAL A 145 62.21 30.50 122.65
CA VAL A 145 63.15 29.52 123.19
C VAL A 145 63.76 30.13 124.45
N PRO A 146 63.58 29.52 125.64
CA PRO A 146 64.11 30.07 126.88
C PRO A 146 65.64 29.96 126.95
N THR A 147 66.26 30.78 127.81
CA THR A 147 67.68 30.66 128.15
C THR A 147 67.96 29.27 128.71
N GLY A 148 69.02 28.61 128.23
CA GLY A 148 69.39 27.25 128.66
C GLY A 148 68.54 26.13 128.08
N ALA A 149 67.64 26.42 127.13
CA ALA A 149 66.99 25.40 126.31
C ALA A 149 68.03 24.52 125.63
N PHE A 150 69.12 25.12 125.15
CA PHE A 150 70.28 24.42 124.64
C PHE A 150 71.52 24.78 125.47
N GLU A 151 72.54 23.94 125.45
CA GLU A 151 73.81 24.17 126.16
C GLU A 151 74.99 23.68 125.33
N ASP A 152 76.18 24.19 125.57
CA ASP A 152 77.40 23.67 124.93
C ASP A 152 77.86 22.34 125.57
N ALA A 153 79.00 21.80 125.13
CA ALA A 153 79.58 20.59 125.72
C ALA A 153 80.09 20.76 127.17
N ARG A 154 80.12 21.98 127.70
CA ARG A 154 80.61 22.34 129.04
C ARG A 154 79.49 22.73 130.00
N GLY A 155 78.24 22.82 129.52
CA GLY A 155 77.05 23.18 130.29
C GLY A 155 76.77 24.69 130.34
N ASN A 156 77.37 25.51 129.46
CA ASN A 156 77.03 26.92 129.36
C ASN A 156 75.67 27.06 128.64
N ALA A 157 74.73 27.77 129.27
CA ALA A 157 73.36 27.92 128.79
C ALA A 157 73.24 28.84 127.54
N SER A 158 72.43 28.42 126.56
CA SER A 158 72.12 29.21 125.37
C SER A 158 71.39 30.50 125.71
N VAL A 159 71.56 31.54 124.89
CA VAL A 159 70.76 32.77 125.02
C VAL A 159 69.32 32.54 124.53
N ALA A 160 68.35 33.15 125.22
CA ALA A 160 66.94 33.06 124.82
C ALA A 160 66.71 33.61 123.40
N VAL A 161 65.85 32.93 122.64
CA VAL A 161 65.35 33.40 121.35
C VAL A 161 63.95 33.95 121.56
N SER A 162 63.77 35.25 121.33
CA SER A 162 62.47 35.93 121.38
C SER A 162 62.21 36.73 120.10
N GLY A 163 60.96 37.16 119.92
CA GLY A 163 60.54 37.99 118.78
C GLY A 163 60.60 37.28 117.42
N TRP A 164 60.61 35.94 117.40
CA TRP A 164 60.54 35.14 116.19
C TRP A 164 59.07 34.82 115.87
N SER A 165 58.56 35.26 114.72
CA SER A 165 57.21 34.94 114.26
C SER A 165 57.16 34.65 112.75
N PHE A 166 56.13 33.95 112.30
CA PHE A 166 55.81 33.70 110.89
C PHE A 166 54.30 33.48 110.70
N GLU A 167 53.80 33.57 109.49
CA GLU A 167 52.38 33.40 109.13
C GLU A 167 52.20 32.25 108.12
N THR A 168 51.21 31.40 108.38
CA THR A 168 50.88 30.26 107.52
C THR A 168 50.04 30.66 106.30
N ILE A 169 50.09 29.86 105.24
CA ILE A 169 49.30 30.07 104.00
C ILE A 169 47.79 30.21 104.29
N GLU A 170 47.08 31.11 103.60
CA GLU A 170 45.60 31.22 103.64
C GLU A 170 44.94 30.05 102.87
N ASN A 171 43.62 29.87 103.03
CA ASN A 171 42.84 28.88 102.27
C ASN A 171 42.03 29.60 101.19
N ASN A 172 42.19 29.22 99.92
CA ASN A 172 41.37 29.74 98.83
C ASN A 172 40.12 28.87 98.63
N ALA A 173 39.18 29.29 97.79
CA ALA A 173 38.06 28.41 97.42
C ALA A 173 38.45 27.68 96.12
N PRO A 174 38.02 26.42 95.93
CA PRO A 174 38.24 25.71 94.68
C PRO A 174 37.54 26.40 93.49
N SER A 175 37.96 26.08 92.27
CA SER A 175 37.35 26.62 91.04
C SER A 175 37.04 25.52 90.03
N ILE A 176 35.79 25.48 89.52
CA ILE A 176 35.38 24.56 88.45
C ILE A 176 35.85 25.12 87.10
N THR A 177 36.66 24.36 86.37
CA THR A 177 37.29 24.78 85.11
C THR A 177 36.64 24.20 83.86
N SER A 178 35.78 23.18 84.02
CA SER A 178 35.03 22.55 82.92
C SER A 178 33.71 23.27 82.60
N LEU A 179 33.19 23.05 81.38
CA LEU A 179 31.89 23.59 80.93
C LEU A 179 30.91 22.46 80.58
N PRO A 180 29.65 22.54 81.03
CA PRO A 180 28.65 21.50 80.79
C PRO A 180 28.12 21.51 79.36
N LEU A 181 27.60 20.35 78.93
CA LEU A 181 26.74 20.27 77.75
C LEU A 181 25.36 20.85 78.09
N SER A 182 24.91 21.83 77.31
CA SER A 182 23.67 22.57 77.57
C SER A 182 22.42 21.92 76.96
N SER A 183 22.56 20.85 76.19
CA SER A 183 21.44 20.16 75.55
C SER A 183 21.71 18.69 75.30
N VAL A 184 20.65 17.89 75.29
CA VAL A 184 20.66 16.47 74.94
C VAL A 184 19.28 16.09 74.40
N MET A 185 19.19 15.00 73.63
CA MET A 185 17.92 14.48 73.14
C MET A 185 17.38 13.41 74.09
N GLU A 186 16.07 13.30 74.23
CA GLU A 186 15.46 12.18 74.97
C GLU A 186 16.00 10.84 74.44
N GLY A 187 16.21 9.87 75.33
CA GLY A 187 16.78 8.56 74.99
C GLY A 187 18.28 8.55 74.70
N THR A 188 18.95 9.70 74.55
CA THR A 188 20.39 9.79 74.28
C THR A 188 21.20 9.91 75.58
N PRO A 189 22.27 9.11 75.77
CA PRO A 189 23.14 9.24 76.95
C PRO A 189 23.79 10.63 77.05
N TYR A 190 23.54 11.31 78.17
CA TYR A 190 24.24 12.50 78.61
C TYR A 190 25.50 12.09 79.39
N SER A 191 26.64 12.70 79.09
CA SER A 191 27.87 12.54 79.88
C SER A 191 28.67 13.84 79.85
N TYR A 192 29.02 14.34 81.03
CA TYR A 192 29.82 15.53 81.24
C TYR A 192 30.94 15.22 82.24
N PHE A 193 32.18 15.36 81.80
CA PHE A 193 33.36 15.21 82.63
C PHE A 193 33.74 16.55 83.28
N LEU A 194 33.78 16.56 84.62
CA LEU A 194 34.01 17.75 85.42
C LEU A 194 35.45 17.83 85.91
N THR A 195 35.99 19.04 85.93
CA THR A 195 37.30 19.34 86.48
C THR A 195 37.25 20.59 87.35
N ALA A 196 37.90 20.53 88.51
CA ALA A 196 38.11 21.66 89.40
C ALA A 196 39.56 21.67 89.90
N GLU A 197 40.06 22.86 90.21
CA GLU A 197 41.40 23.09 90.72
C GLU A 197 41.33 23.85 92.05
N ASP A 198 42.31 23.58 92.91
CA ASP A 198 42.57 24.31 94.14
C ASP A 198 44.05 24.63 94.22
N VAL A 199 44.38 25.89 94.57
CA VAL A 199 45.76 26.39 94.48
C VAL A 199 46.63 25.90 95.64
N GLU A 200 46.03 25.48 96.76
CA GLU A 200 46.72 24.85 97.88
C GLU A 200 46.87 23.33 97.71
N GLY A 201 46.20 22.74 96.70
CA GLY A 201 46.26 21.32 96.40
C GLY A 201 45.39 20.46 97.33
N ASP A 202 44.33 21.06 97.90
CA ASP A 202 43.40 20.35 98.76
C ASP A 202 42.59 19.28 98.02
N THR A 203 42.16 18.25 98.76
CA THR A 203 41.24 17.24 98.21
C THR A 203 39.87 17.87 97.98
N LEU A 204 39.34 17.69 96.77
CA LEU A 204 38.08 18.28 96.36
C LEU A 204 36.96 17.25 96.29
N SER A 205 35.79 17.61 96.79
CA SER A 205 34.57 16.82 96.69
C SER A 205 33.47 17.54 95.92
N PHE A 206 32.77 16.83 95.03
CA PHE A 206 31.63 17.35 94.26
C PHE A 206 30.29 16.89 94.83
N SER A 207 29.29 17.76 94.77
CA SER A 207 27.92 17.45 95.16
C SER A 207 26.91 18.33 94.41
N PHE A 208 25.62 17.99 94.47
CA PHE A 208 24.56 18.89 94.00
C PHE A 208 24.21 19.91 95.08
N SER A 209 24.06 21.20 94.73
CA SER A 209 23.55 22.25 95.64
C SER A 209 22.02 22.28 95.74
N GLY A 210 21.31 21.57 94.87
CA GLY A 210 19.85 21.63 94.74
C GLY A 210 19.22 20.31 94.31
N PRO A 211 17.91 20.31 93.97
CA PRO A 211 17.23 19.12 93.52
C PRO A 211 17.90 18.55 92.26
N GLN A 212 18.24 17.27 92.33
CA GLN A 212 18.86 16.50 91.26
C GLN A 212 17.78 15.92 90.33
N PRO A 213 17.92 16.04 89.00
CA PRO A 213 17.04 15.34 88.06
C PRO A 213 17.16 13.83 88.22
N ALA A 214 16.04 13.10 88.23
CA ALA A 214 16.03 11.66 88.51
C ALA A 214 16.88 10.83 87.53
N TRP A 215 17.02 11.31 86.29
CA TRP A 215 17.81 10.65 85.24
C TRP A 215 19.31 10.95 85.31
N LEU A 216 19.75 11.90 86.13
CA LEU A 216 21.12 12.39 86.18
C LEU A 216 21.84 11.86 87.42
N ASN A 217 23.09 11.41 87.28
CA ASN A 217 23.91 10.81 88.34
C ASN A 217 25.28 11.50 88.39
N LEU A 218 25.89 11.57 89.56
CA LEU A 218 27.20 12.19 89.79
C LEU A 218 28.15 11.18 90.45
N ASP A 219 29.23 10.85 89.75
CA ASP A 219 30.34 10.07 90.30
C ASP A 219 31.53 10.99 90.59
N ASP A 220 31.82 11.21 91.87
CA ASP A 220 32.97 11.99 92.33
C ASP A 220 34.19 11.09 92.57
N TYR A 221 35.34 11.51 92.05
CA TYR A 221 36.60 10.77 92.18
C TYR A 221 37.52 11.31 93.28
N GLY A 222 37.14 12.39 93.97
CA GLY A 222 37.84 12.95 95.15
C GLY A 222 39.21 13.59 94.84
N ASN A 223 39.54 13.76 93.56
CA ASN A 223 40.82 14.29 93.08
C ASN A 223 40.65 15.57 92.25
N GLY A 224 39.54 16.29 92.44
CA GLY A 224 39.18 17.44 91.61
C GLY A 224 38.53 17.07 90.28
N THR A 225 38.16 15.80 90.06
CA THR A 225 37.37 15.39 88.88
C THR A 225 36.12 14.61 89.27
N ALA A 226 35.08 14.72 88.42
CA ALA A 226 33.83 13.97 88.57
C ALA A 226 33.20 13.68 87.20
N THR A 227 32.20 12.80 87.13
CA THR A 227 31.40 12.56 85.93
C THR A 227 29.92 12.70 86.24
N LEU A 228 29.24 13.56 85.48
CA LEU A 228 27.80 13.73 85.52
C LEU A 228 27.20 12.99 84.31
N TRP A 229 26.33 12.01 84.54
CA TRP A 229 25.85 11.12 83.47
C TRP A 229 24.42 10.64 83.68
N GLY A 230 23.74 10.28 82.60
CA GLY A 230 22.34 9.90 82.64
C GLY A 230 21.72 9.72 81.26
N THR A 231 20.46 9.28 81.18
CA THR A 231 19.70 9.25 79.93
C THR A 231 18.30 9.80 80.21
N PRO A 232 17.94 10.99 79.70
CA PRO A 232 16.61 11.56 79.90
C PRO A 232 15.56 10.75 79.15
N GLN A 233 14.35 10.69 79.69
CA GLN A 233 13.18 10.07 79.08
C GLN A 233 12.19 11.14 78.55
N GLU A 234 11.07 10.70 77.96
CA GLU A 234 10.06 11.60 77.40
C GLU A 234 9.49 12.59 78.43
N ASP A 235 9.32 12.14 79.68
CA ASP A 235 8.85 12.99 80.78
C ASP A 235 9.86 14.08 81.17
N ASP A 236 11.11 14.00 80.70
CA ASP A 236 12.19 14.95 81.00
C ASP A 236 12.34 16.07 79.95
N VAL A 237 11.54 16.05 78.87
CA VAL A 237 11.60 17.06 77.79
C VAL A 237 11.36 18.47 78.33
N GLY A 238 12.24 19.39 77.96
CA GLY A 238 12.23 20.78 78.43
C GLY A 238 13.54 21.19 79.11
N GLY A 239 13.52 22.32 79.81
CA GLY A 239 14.69 22.85 80.49
C GLY A 239 14.83 22.30 81.91
N THR A 240 15.91 21.58 82.19
CA THR A 240 16.24 21.07 83.52
C THR A 240 17.41 21.85 84.13
N SER A 241 17.21 22.50 85.28
CA SER A 241 18.26 23.24 85.98
C SER A 241 19.12 22.31 86.85
N VAL A 242 20.44 22.43 86.73
CA VAL A 242 21.43 21.67 87.50
C VAL A 242 22.38 22.65 88.18
N ALA A 243 22.63 22.44 89.47
CA ALA A 243 23.58 23.22 90.25
C ALA A 243 24.52 22.29 91.00
N LEU A 244 25.82 22.50 90.81
CA LEU A 244 26.89 21.70 91.37
C LEU A 244 27.75 22.55 92.30
N VAL A 245 28.25 21.91 93.36
CA VAL A 245 29.17 22.49 94.33
C VAL A 245 30.45 21.66 94.34
N VAL A 246 31.59 22.35 94.31
CA VAL A 246 32.89 21.75 94.66
C VAL A 246 33.37 22.35 95.99
N SER A 247 33.87 21.51 96.89
CA SER A 247 34.38 21.91 98.22
C SER A 247 35.78 21.36 98.48
N ASP A 248 36.62 22.17 99.13
CA ASP A 248 37.91 21.75 99.71
C ASP A 248 37.78 21.25 101.17
N GLY A 249 36.54 21.15 101.69
CA GLY A 249 36.23 20.81 103.08
C GLY A 249 35.97 22.04 103.99
N THR A 250 36.32 23.25 103.54
CA THR A 250 36.12 24.50 104.29
C THR A 250 35.47 25.62 103.48
N LYS A 251 35.83 25.75 102.20
CA LYS A 251 35.24 26.68 101.23
C LYS A 251 34.64 25.91 100.06
N THR A 252 33.78 26.60 99.31
CA THR A 252 33.00 26.03 98.21
C THR A 252 32.94 26.98 97.02
N ALA A 253 32.82 26.43 95.82
CA ALA A 253 32.42 27.14 94.62
C ALA A 253 31.26 26.42 93.92
N GLU A 254 30.42 27.19 93.23
CA GLU A 254 29.23 26.67 92.55
C GLU A 254 29.28 26.88 91.04
N GLN A 255 28.72 25.92 90.29
CA GLN A 255 28.42 26.05 88.87
C GLN A 255 26.95 25.65 88.64
N ALA A 256 26.15 26.59 88.14
CA ALA A 256 24.75 26.36 87.78
C ALA A 256 24.56 26.50 86.27
N PHE A 257 23.76 25.60 85.68
CA PHE A 257 23.45 25.56 84.26
C PHE A 257 22.09 24.91 84.00
N THR A 258 21.60 25.00 82.77
CA THR A 258 20.38 24.32 82.32
C THR A 258 20.74 23.33 81.22
N ILE A 259 20.21 22.11 81.32
CA ILE A 259 20.24 21.12 80.24
C ILE A 259 18.87 21.17 79.55
N ALA A 260 18.85 21.54 78.27
CA ALA A 260 17.66 21.47 77.44
C ALA A 260 17.51 20.06 76.84
N VAL A 261 16.48 19.33 77.27
CA VAL A 261 16.12 18.02 76.72
C VAL A 261 15.16 18.24 75.55
N ALA A 262 15.58 17.86 74.34
CA ALA A 262 14.75 17.93 73.14
C ALA A 262 13.94 16.63 72.96
N ALA A 263 12.68 16.75 72.55
CA ALA A 263 11.83 15.62 72.20
C ALA A 263 12.28 14.95 70.89
N ASN A 264 12.14 13.63 70.81
CA ASN A 264 12.36 12.86 69.59
C ASN A 264 11.17 12.99 68.62
N GLY A 265 11.45 13.10 67.32
CA GLY A 265 10.44 13.14 66.27
C GLY A 265 9.70 11.81 66.15
N THR A 266 8.46 11.82 65.64
CA THR A 266 7.81 10.58 65.21
C THR A 266 8.09 10.40 63.72
N PRO A 267 8.62 9.24 63.27
CA PRO A 267 8.89 9.02 61.86
C PRO A 267 7.59 8.98 61.05
N VAL A 268 7.62 9.47 59.81
CA VAL A 268 6.44 9.60 58.95
C VAL A 268 6.64 9.02 57.56
N PHE A 269 5.55 8.55 56.93
CA PHE A 269 5.54 8.19 55.51
C PHE A 269 5.35 9.45 54.64
N THR A 270 6.18 9.61 53.62
CA THR A 270 6.19 10.78 52.72
C THR A 270 5.76 10.46 51.29
N SER A 271 5.67 9.17 50.93
CA SER A 271 5.23 8.70 49.61
C SER A 271 3.72 8.81 49.40
N SER A 272 3.32 8.97 48.14
CA SER A 272 1.91 8.92 47.71
C SER A 272 1.47 7.48 47.44
N ILE A 273 0.36 7.08 48.05
CA ILE A 273 -0.15 5.71 47.98
C ILE A 273 -0.73 5.41 46.59
N ILE A 274 -0.50 4.20 46.10
CA ILE A 274 -1.15 3.67 44.89
C ILE A 274 -2.22 2.66 45.31
N THR A 275 -3.49 3.00 45.12
CA THR A 275 -4.64 2.20 45.60
C THR A 275 -5.29 1.35 44.51
N GLN A 276 -4.73 1.33 43.30
CA GLN A 276 -5.27 0.59 42.16
C GLN A 276 -4.25 -0.41 41.65
N ALA A 277 -4.71 -1.63 41.38
CA ALA A 277 -3.98 -2.66 40.68
C ALA A 277 -4.91 -3.32 39.66
N ARG A 278 -4.36 -4.04 38.70
CA ARG A 278 -5.13 -4.82 37.73
C ARG A 278 -4.60 -6.24 37.72
N GLU A 279 -5.50 -7.21 37.60
CA GLU A 279 -5.16 -8.63 37.39
C GLU A 279 -4.10 -8.78 36.29
N GLY A 280 -3.05 -9.56 36.55
CA GLY A 280 -1.99 -9.85 35.58
C GLY A 280 -0.95 -8.74 35.36
N GLU A 281 -1.21 -7.52 35.84
CA GLU A 281 -0.29 -6.38 35.76
C GLU A 281 0.63 -6.28 36.99
N LEU A 282 1.88 -5.88 36.79
CA LEU A 282 2.80 -5.65 37.91
C LEU A 282 2.40 -4.41 38.69
N TYR A 283 1.97 -4.59 39.94
CA TYR A 283 1.87 -3.51 40.92
C TYR A 283 3.25 -3.24 41.52
N SER A 284 3.62 -1.95 41.61
CA SER A 284 4.84 -1.50 42.27
C SER A 284 4.57 -0.19 43.01
N TYR A 285 4.87 -0.17 44.30
CA TYR A 285 4.78 1.00 45.17
C TYR A 285 6.02 1.10 46.05
N PHE A 286 6.63 2.29 46.09
CA PHE A 286 7.74 2.60 46.98
C PHE A 286 7.23 3.43 48.16
N ALA A 287 7.22 2.82 49.34
CA ALA A 287 6.98 3.52 50.59
C ALA A 287 8.28 4.26 50.99
N MET A 288 8.21 5.58 51.11
CA MET A 288 9.32 6.40 51.58
C MET A 288 8.99 6.96 52.94
N VAL A 289 9.98 6.98 53.83
CA VAL A 289 9.84 7.48 55.19
C VAL A 289 10.86 8.56 55.48
N ASP A 290 10.53 9.44 56.42
CA ASP A 290 11.44 10.47 56.88
C ASP A 290 11.28 10.68 58.40
N ASP A 291 12.35 11.15 59.01
CA ASP A 291 12.35 11.60 60.40
C ASP A 291 13.27 12.82 60.58
N SER A 292 12.83 13.74 61.42
CA SER A 292 13.42 15.06 61.60
C SER A 292 14.84 15.07 62.19
N LEU A 293 15.30 13.95 62.76
CA LEU A 293 16.54 13.88 63.55
C LEU A 293 17.59 12.93 62.94
N GLU A 294 17.35 12.50 61.70
CA GLU A 294 18.20 11.58 60.94
C GLU A 294 18.48 10.21 61.60
N ASP A 295 17.59 9.76 62.49
CA ASP A 295 17.70 8.47 63.16
C ASP A 295 17.62 7.26 62.22
N SER A 296 18.08 6.11 62.68
CA SER A 296 17.94 4.84 61.95
C SER A 296 16.48 4.39 61.97
N LEU A 297 15.86 4.28 60.79
CA LEU A 297 14.46 3.90 60.65
C LEU A 297 14.30 2.43 60.23
N SER A 298 13.28 1.77 60.75
CA SER A 298 12.89 0.41 60.36
C SER A 298 11.45 0.40 59.87
N ILE A 299 11.24 -0.02 58.63
CA ILE A 299 9.91 -0.22 58.03
C ILE A 299 9.53 -1.69 58.09
N THR A 300 8.33 -2.00 58.56
CA THR A 300 7.82 -3.38 58.69
C THR A 300 6.36 -3.47 58.23
N PRO A 301 5.94 -4.58 57.59
CA PRO A 301 4.55 -4.79 57.24
C PRO A 301 3.77 -5.38 58.43
N GLU A 302 2.62 -4.80 58.74
CA GLU A 302 1.67 -5.36 59.72
C GLU A 302 0.59 -6.22 59.06
N THR A 303 0.11 -5.80 57.89
CA THR A 303 -0.88 -6.54 57.11
C THR A 303 -0.49 -6.45 55.64
N LEU A 304 -0.37 -7.60 54.99
CA LEU A 304 0.02 -7.70 53.60
C LEU A 304 -0.78 -8.80 52.87
N PRO A 305 -1.37 -8.51 51.70
CA PRO A 305 -1.96 -9.51 50.81
C PRO A 305 -0.93 -10.54 50.34
N GLY A 306 -1.33 -11.79 50.17
CA GLY A 306 -0.41 -12.88 49.81
C GLY A 306 0.26 -12.73 48.44
N TRP A 307 -0.31 -11.91 47.54
CA TRP A 307 0.23 -11.63 46.22
C TRP A 307 1.27 -10.49 46.21
N LEU A 308 1.45 -9.77 47.32
CA LEU A 308 2.45 -8.71 47.46
C LEU A 308 3.71 -9.19 48.18
N ILE A 309 4.85 -8.76 47.67
CA ILE A 309 6.17 -8.96 48.26
C ILE A 309 6.64 -7.62 48.83
N PHE A 310 6.98 -7.63 50.11
CA PHE A 310 7.58 -6.49 50.81
C PHE A 310 9.10 -6.65 50.88
N THR A 311 9.83 -5.62 50.46
CA THR A 311 11.30 -5.54 50.61
C THR A 311 11.68 -4.22 51.26
N ALA A 312 12.28 -4.26 52.44
CA ALA A 312 12.77 -3.07 53.12
C ALA A 312 14.20 -2.72 52.67
N ASP A 313 14.43 -1.43 52.44
CA ASP A 313 15.74 -0.79 52.27
C ASP A 313 15.86 0.35 53.30
N ASN A 314 16.01 -0.08 54.56
CA ASN A 314 16.06 0.82 55.71
C ASN A 314 17.23 1.81 55.64
N GLU A 315 18.35 1.43 55.00
CA GLU A 315 19.50 2.33 54.81
C GLU A 315 19.16 3.53 53.93
N ASN A 316 18.27 3.34 52.94
CA ASN A 316 17.80 4.39 52.05
C ASN A 316 16.40 4.94 52.42
N ARG A 317 15.90 4.61 53.62
CA ARG A 317 14.58 5.05 54.13
C ARG A 317 13.42 4.72 53.18
N MET A 318 13.47 3.53 52.59
CA MET A 318 12.50 3.08 51.60
C MET A 318 12.08 1.63 51.83
N ALA A 319 10.88 1.27 51.40
CA ALA A 319 10.48 -0.11 51.18
C ALA A 319 9.72 -0.24 49.86
N SER A 320 9.92 -1.33 49.13
CA SER A 320 9.14 -1.66 47.95
C SER A 320 8.06 -2.69 48.26
N LEU A 321 6.90 -2.47 47.65
CA LEU A 321 5.77 -3.38 47.59
C LEU A 321 5.56 -3.74 46.12
N GLU A 322 5.88 -4.99 45.76
CA GLU A 322 5.80 -5.46 44.37
C GLU A 322 5.03 -6.78 44.29
N GLY A 323 4.22 -6.93 43.25
CA GLY A 323 3.47 -8.17 43.02
C GLY A 323 2.54 -8.08 41.81
N THR A 324 2.17 -9.24 41.27
CA THR A 324 1.22 -9.34 40.16
C THR A 324 -0.01 -10.09 40.67
N PRO A 325 -1.16 -9.42 40.86
CA PRO A 325 -2.36 -10.07 41.37
C PRO A 325 -2.95 -11.02 40.32
N MET A 326 -3.55 -12.12 40.77
CA MET A 326 -4.24 -13.11 39.92
C MET A 326 -5.76 -12.89 39.97
N GLU A 327 -6.52 -13.66 39.19
CA GLU A 327 -8.00 -13.61 39.21
C GLU A 327 -8.56 -13.82 40.64
N SER A 328 -7.95 -14.69 41.45
CA SER A 328 -8.35 -14.91 42.84
C SER A 328 -8.17 -13.68 43.74
N ASP A 329 -7.38 -12.70 43.29
CA ASP A 329 -7.08 -11.47 44.01
C ASP A 329 -7.95 -10.30 43.53
N VAL A 330 -8.92 -10.50 42.64
CA VAL A 330 -9.85 -9.42 42.26
C VAL A 330 -10.66 -8.95 43.48
N GLY A 331 -10.71 -7.64 43.71
CA GLY A 331 -11.39 -7.03 44.85
C GLY A 331 -10.48 -6.18 45.73
N ASN A 332 -10.89 -5.96 46.99
CA ASN A 332 -10.24 -5.03 47.90
C ASN A 332 -9.28 -5.75 48.86
N HIS A 333 -8.06 -5.23 48.98
CA HIS A 333 -6.98 -5.78 49.79
C HIS A 333 -6.38 -4.72 50.71
N THR A 334 -6.37 -4.97 52.02
CA THR A 334 -5.81 -4.02 53.00
C THR A 334 -4.30 -4.21 53.14
N VAL A 335 -3.56 -3.10 53.14
CA VAL A 335 -2.13 -3.03 53.44
C VAL A 335 -1.92 -2.11 54.64
N ALA A 336 -1.08 -2.53 55.59
CA ALA A 336 -0.66 -1.72 56.72
C ALA A 336 0.86 -1.83 56.89
N LEU A 337 1.56 -0.69 56.90
CA LEU A 337 3.01 -0.60 57.10
C LEU A 337 3.30 0.28 58.32
N THR A 338 4.29 -0.11 59.11
CA THR A 338 4.75 0.64 60.29
C THR A 338 6.21 1.03 60.15
N VAL A 339 6.51 2.29 60.44
CA VAL A 339 7.88 2.82 60.54
C VAL A 339 8.20 3.17 61.99
N SER A 340 9.40 2.82 62.45
CA SER A 340 9.89 3.14 63.80
C SER A 340 11.37 3.54 63.80
N ASP A 341 11.74 4.46 64.68
CA ASP A 341 13.13 4.85 64.99
C ASP A 341 13.70 4.12 66.23
N GLY A 342 12.94 3.19 66.82
CA GLY A 342 13.27 2.48 68.06
C GLY A 342 12.71 3.12 69.33
N LEU A 343 12.24 4.37 69.28
CA LEU A 343 11.57 5.08 70.38
C LEU A 343 10.09 5.35 70.06
N LYS A 344 9.80 5.87 68.86
CA LYS A 344 8.47 6.20 68.36
C LYS A 344 8.18 5.43 67.07
N SER A 345 6.89 5.34 66.73
CA SER A 345 6.43 4.65 65.53
C SER A 345 5.17 5.27 64.96
N SER A 346 4.98 5.16 63.64
CA SER A 346 3.72 5.50 62.96
C SER A 346 3.30 4.42 61.96
N THR A 347 2.00 4.31 61.71
CA THR A 347 1.41 3.31 60.82
C THR A 347 0.66 3.98 59.69
N GLN A 348 0.89 3.52 58.46
CA GLN A 348 0.13 3.89 57.27
C GLN A 348 -0.71 2.69 56.81
N SER A 349 -2.03 2.87 56.74
CA SER A 349 -2.98 1.85 56.28
C SER A 349 -3.76 2.33 55.05
N PHE A 350 -3.89 1.46 54.06
CA PHE A 350 -4.65 1.73 52.83
C PHE A 350 -5.23 0.46 52.22
N THR A 351 -6.12 0.63 51.25
CA THR A 351 -6.73 -0.47 50.49
C THR A 351 -6.30 -0.38 49.03
N ILE A 352 -5.82 -1.49 48.48
CA ILE A 352 -5.59 -1.68 47.06
C ILE A 352 -6.83 -2.36 46.48
N THR A 353 -7.45 -1.75 45.49
CA THR A 353 -8.51 -2.35 44.68
C THR A 353 -7.89 -2.96 43.43
N VAL A 354 -8.01 -4.28 43.30
CA VAL A 354 -7.60 -5.03 42.11
C VAL A 354 -8.80 -5.14 41.18
N ALA A 355 -8.70 -4.52 40.00
CA ALA A 355 -9.68 -4.67 38.92
C ALA A 355 -9.44 -5.96 38.13
N ALA A 356 -10.50 -6.67 37.77
CA ALA A 356 -10.42 -7.83 36.87
C ALA A 356 -9.98 -7.39 35.46
N ASN A 357 -9.24 -8.26 34.76
CA ASN A 357 -8.97 -8.08 33.33
C ASN A 357 -10.26 -8.36 32.53
N PRO A 358 -10.73 -7.45 31.67
CA PRO A 358 -11.65 -7.76 30.58
C PRO A 358 -11.17 -8.95 29.73
N ALA A 359 -12.08 -9.66 29.07
CA ALA A 359 -11.72 -10.64 28.05
C ALA A 359 -11.75 -9.98 26.67
N PRO A 360 -10.94 -10.46 25.70
CA PRO A 360 -10.98 -9.97 24.32
C PRO A 360 -12.32 -10.30 23.66
N SER A 361 -12.60 -9.67 22.51
CA SER A 361 -13.85 -9.84 21.78
C SER A 361 -13.63 -9.89 20.27
N PHE A 362 -14.49 -10.61 19.55
CA PHE A 362 -14.57 -10.55 18.09
C PHE A 362 -15.43 -9.36 17.67
N SER A 363 -14.90 -8.50 16.80
CA SER A 363 -15.61 -7.34 16.25
C SER A 363 -16.14 -7.55 14.83
N SER A 364 -15.68 -8.62 14.17
CA SER A 364 -16.18 -9.08 12.87
C SER A 364 -17.24 -10.18 13.03
N ALA A 365 -18.08 -10.37 12.02
CA ALA A 365 -19.03 -11.49 11.93
C ALA A 365 -18.59 -12.48 10.84
N GLY A 366 -18.71 -13.78 11.13
CA GLY A 366 -18.35 -14.84 10.18
C GLY A 366 -19.18 -14.81 8.90
N ILE A 367 -18.54 -15.04 7.76
CA ILE A 367 -19.22 -15.23 6.48
C ILE A 367 -19.74 -16.67 6.43
N THR A 368 -21.06 -16.85 6.39
CA THR A 368 -21.70 -18.16 6.58
C THR A 368 -22.05 -18.89 5.29
N GLU A 369 -21.66 -18.36 4.13
CA GLU A 369 -21.96 -18.93 2.82
C GLU A 369 -20.70 -18.96 1.96
N GLY A 370 -20.55 -20.04 1.20
CA GLY A 370 -19.52 -20.20 0.18
C GLY A 370 -20.05 -21.04 -0.97
N ARG A 371 -19.27 -21.13 -2.05
CA ARG A 371 -19.62 -21.93 -3.22
C ARG A 371 -18.42 -22.74 -3.65
N GLU A 372 -18.70 -23.95 -4.12
CA GLU A 372 -17.72 -24.83 -4.73
C GLU A 372 -16.89 -24.09 -5.80
N GLY A 373 -15.57 -24.28 -5.78
CA GLY A 373 -14.64 -23.70 -6.75
C GLY A 373 -14.36 -22.20 -6.58
N LEU A 374 -15.16 -21.47 -5.79
CA LEU A 374 -14.94 -20.06 -5.49
C LEU A 374 -14.08 -19.87 -4.24
N ALA A 375 -13.12 -18.95 -4.32
CA ALA A 375 -12.30 -18.59 -3.17
C ALA A 375 -13.18 -18.00 -2.06
N TYR A 376 -13.14 -18.63 -0.89
CA TYR A 376 -13.69 -18.11 0.35
C TYR A 376 -12.61 -17.32 1.06
N VAL A 377 -12.90 -16.06 1.42
CA VAL A 377 -12.00 -15.21 2.20
C VAL A 377 -12.82 -14.48 3.25
N TYR A 378 -12.44 -14.62 4.52
CA TYR A 378 -13.04 -13.90 5.63
C TYR A 378 -11.95 -13.28 6.51
N SER A 379 -11.97 -11.95 6.61
CA SER A 379 -11.10 -11.18 7.49
C SER A 379 -11.69 -11.09 8.89
N VAL A 380 -11.04 -11.76 9.83
CA VAL A 380 -11.38 -11.74 11.25
C VAL A 380 -10.77 -10.50 11.88
N THR A 381 -11.55 -9.77 12.66
CA THR A 381 -11.07 -8.66 13.50
C THR A 381 -11.47 -8.87 14.95
N VAL A 382 -10.56 -8.54 15.86
CA VAL A 382 -10.74 -8.64 17.31
C VAL A 382 -10.44 -7.30 17.99
N ALA A 383 -10.96 -7.12 19.19
CA ALA A 383 -10.76 -5.93 20.00
C ALA A 383 -10.63 -6.32 21.48
N ASP A 384 -9.86 -5.54 22.21
CA ASP A 384 -9.71 -5.62 23.65
C ASP A 384 -9.82 -4.21 24.25
N ALA A 385 -10.40 -4.11 25.44
CA ALA A 385 -10.50 -2.86 26.19
C ALA A 385 -9.13 -2.42 26.74
N ASP A 386 -8.20 -3.36 26.90
CA ASP A 386 -6.88 -3.15 27.43
C ASP A 386 -5.89 -2.76 26.32
N ALA A 387 -5.35 -1.56 26.45
CA ALA A 387 -4.47 -0.96 25.45
C ALA A 387 -3.03 -1.45 25.65
N GLY A 388 -2.50 -2.18 24.66
CA GLY A 388 -1.14 -2.72 24.71
C GLY A 388 -1.11 -4.24 24.66
N ASP A 389 -2.23 -4.90 24.96
CA ASP A 389 -2.35 -6.36 24.95
C ASP A 389 -2.05 -6.93 23.56
N THR A 390 -1.25 -8.00 23.58
CA THR A 390 -0.99 -8.82 22.40
C THR A 390 -2.10 -9.85 22.31
N LEU A 391 -2.90 -9.79 21.25
CA LEU A 391 -4.00 -10.71 21.03
C LEU A 391 -3.58 -11.82 20.09
N ALA A 392 -3.72 -13.06 20.52
CA ALA A 392 -3.48 -14.25 19.71
C ALA A 392 -4.81 -14.86 19.28
N ILE A 393 -5.01 -15.02 17.97
CA ILE A 393 -6.19 -15.65 17.40
C ILE A 393 -5.83 -17.08 16.99
N ALA A 394 -6.70 -18.03 17.27
CA ALA A 394 -6.55 -19.41 16.82
C ALA A 394 -7.87 -19.95 16.28
N ALA A 395 -7.76 -20.97 15.43
CA ALA A 395 -8.90 -21.62 14.79
C ALA A 395 -8.91 -23.12 15.16
N PRO A 396 -9.36 -23.48 16.37
CA PRO A 396 -9.34 -24.86 16.85
C PRO A 396 -10.20 -25.83 16.03
N THR A 397 -11.21 -25.33 15.31
CA THR A 397 -12.06 -26.15 14.44
C THR A 397 -12.14 -25.51 13.06
N LEU A 398 -11.59 -26.20 12.05
CA LEU A 398 -11.66 -25.81 10.65
C LEU A 398 -12.01 -27.01 9.77
N PRO A 399 -12.79 -26.81 8.69
CA PRO A 399 -12.89 -27.76 7.59
C PRO A 399 -11.53 -27.95 6.90
N SER A 400 -11.31 -29.10 6.29
CA SER A 400 -10.03 -29.41 5.62
C SER A 400 -9.71 -28.52 4.42
N TRP A 401 -10.70 -27.87 3.83
CA TRP A 401 -10.55 -26.96 2.69
C TRP A 401 -10.25 -25.51 3.10
N LEU A 402 -10.27 -25.19 4.40
CA LEU A 402 -10.16 -23.84 4.94
C LEU A 402 -8.94 -23.71 5.83
N ASP A 403 -8.06 -22.76 5.51
CA ASP A 403 -6.89 -22.43 6.32
C ASP A 403 -7.11 -21.13 7.11
N PHE A 404 -6.40 -21.00 8.23
CA PHE A 404 -6.38 -19.79 9.05
C PHE A 404 -4.95 -19.25 9.20
N THR A 405 -4.81 -17.93 9.06
CA THR A 405 -3.57 -17.19 9.36
C THR A 405 -3.88 -16.08 10.37
N ASP A 406 -3.18 -16.08 11.51
CA ASP A 406 -3.16 -14.94 12.44
C ASP A 406 -2.09 -13.95 11.98
N HIS A 407 -2.44 -12.67 11.88
CA HIS A 407 -1.52 -11.61 11.46
C HIS A 407 -0.85 -10.90 12.64
N MET A 408 -1.21 -11.25 13.88
CA MET A 408 -0.66 -10.67 15.11
C MET A 408 -0.84 -9.14 15.20
N ASP A 409 -1.79 -8.59 14.44
CA ASP A 409 -2.11 -7.16 14.35
C ASP A 409 -3.57 -6.86 14.69
N ARG A 410 -4.19 -7.75 15.49
CA ARG A 410 -5.63 -7.80 15.81
C ARG A 410 -6.51 -8.20 14.64
N THR A 411 -5.91 -8.72 13.57
CA THR A 411 -6.62 -9.32 12.45
C THR A 411 -6.14 -10.75 12.17
N GLY A 412 -7.03 -11.53 11.56
CA GLY A 412 -6.72 -12.87 11.04
C GLY A 412 -7.43 -13.08 9.71
N THR A 413 -7.04 -14.10 8.96
CA THR A 413 -7.67 -14.42 7.68
C THR A 413 -7.97 -15.90 7.61
N LEU A 414 -9.25 -16.21 7.38
CA LEU A 414 -9.71 -17.50 6.92
C LEU A 414 -9.73 -17.48 5.39
N SER A 415 -9.05 -18.44 4.75
CA SER A 415 -8.99 -18.51 3.30
C SER A 415 -8.94 -19.95 2.80
N GLY A 416 -9.64 -20.24 1.71
CA GLY A 416 -9.66 -21.56 1.10
C GLY A 416 -10.53 -21.62 -0.14
N THR A 417 -10.54 -22.76 -0.83
CA THR A 417 -11.43 -23.00 -1.96
C THR A 417 -12.10 -24.36 -1.76
N PRO A 418 -13.39 -24.40 -1.43
CA PRO A 418 -14.11 -25.66 -1.24
C PRO A 418 -14.27 -26.40 -2.58
N GLY A 419 -14.14 -27.72 -2.57
CA GLY A 419 -14.40 -28.59 -3.72
C GLY A 419 -15.75 -29.30 -3.63
N VAL A 420 -16.00 -30.21 -4.59
CA VAL A 420 -17.23 -31.03 -4.67
C VAL A 420 -17.53 -31.75 -3.34
N ALA A 421 -16.49 -32.26 -2.68
CA ALA A 421 -16.62 -33.03 -1.42
C ALA A 421 -17.04 -32.16 -0.23
N ASP A 422 -16.94 -30.84 -0.37
CA ASP A 422 -17.19 -29.86 0.68
C ASP A 422 -18.59 -29.25 0.58
N ILE A 423 -19.47 -29.72 -0.29
CA ILE A 423 -20.86 -29.24 -0.36
C ILE A 423 -21.61 -29.59 0.94
N GLY A 424 -22.32 -28.62 1.51
CA GLY A 424 -23.05 -28.75 2.76
C GLY A 424 -22.51 -27.86 3.89
N ASN A 425 -22.83 -28.22 5.14
CA ASN A 425 -22.58 -27.37 6.30
C ASN A 425 -21.27 -27.73 7.00
N HIS A 426 -20.47 -26.70 7.31
CA HIS A 426 -19.14 -26.82 7.89
C HIS A 426 -18.99 -25.93 9.12
N THR A 427 -18.68 -26.50 10.28
CA THR A 427 -18.51 -25.73 11.51
C THR A 427 -17.12 -25.10 11.59
N VAL A 428 -17.06 -23.82 11.96
CA VAL A 428 -15.83 -23.08 12.25
C VAL A 428 -15.89 -22.58 13.70
N ALA A 429 -14.79 -22.77 14.43
CA ALA A 429 -14.61 -22.20 15.76
C ALA A 429 -13.31 -21.39 15.79
N LEU A 430 -13.43 -20.12 16.19
CA LEU A 430 -12.32 -19.21 16.42
C LEU A 430 -12.21 -18.88 17.91
N THR A 431 -10.99 -18.74 18.39
CA THR A 431 -10.66 -18.30 19.75
C THR A 431 -9.73 -17.09 19.67
N VAL A 432 -9.91 -16.10 20.53
CA VAL A 432 -8.96 -15.00 20.74
C VAL A 432 -8.55 -14.97 22.21
N SER A 433 -7.26 -14.75 22.50
CA SER A 433 -6.72 -14.65 23.84
C SER A 433 -5.80 -13.43 23.99
N ASP A 434 -5.86 -12.77 25.14
CA ASP A 434 -4.94 -11.73 25.61
C ASP A 434 -3.77 -12.31 26.46
N GLY A 435 -3.74 -13.64 26.65
CA GLY A 435 -2.80 -14.36 27.52
C GLY A 435 -3.34 -14.69 28.91
N LEU A 436 -4.41 -14.05 29.36
CA LEU A 436 -5.09 -14.28 30.65
C LEU A 436 -6.50 -14.87 30.46
N LYS A 437 -7.26 -14.31 29.52
CA LYS A 437 -8.64 -14.67 29.20
C LYS A 437 -8.78 -14.99 27.72
N THR A 438 -9.91 -15.61 27.39
CA THR A 438 -10.24 -16.06 26.04
C THR A 438 -11.68 -15.77 25.69
N ALA A 439 -11.95 -15.44 24.44
CA ALA A 439 -13.29 -15.42 23.87
C ALA A 439 -13.39 -16.32 22.64
N GLN A 440 -14.62 -16.72 22.31
CA GLN A 440 -14.92 -17.61 21.19
C GLN A 440 -15.92 -17.00 20.22
N GLN A 441 -15.74 -17.33 18.94
CA GLN A 441 -16.73 -17.10 17.89
C GLN A 441 -16.91 -18.38 17.10
N ASN A 442 -18.13 -18.92 17.13
CA ASN A 442 -18.49 -20.14 16.42
C ASN A 442 -19.55 -19.82 15.36
N PHE A 443 -19.40 -20.36 14.17
CA PHE A 443 -20.37 -20.23 13.08
C PHE A 443 -20.33 -21.44 12.15
N THR A 444 -21.27 -21.53 11.22
CA THR A 444 -21.33 -22.59 10.21
C THR A 444 -21.29 -21.95 8.82
N ILE A 445 -20.45 -22.50 7.94
CA ILE A 445 -20.38 -22.12 6.54
C ILE A 445 -21.18 -23.14 5.74
N SER A 446 -22.18 -22.69 5.00
CA SER A 446 -22.95 -23.49 4.04
C SER A 446 -22.29 -23.36 2.66
N ILE A 447 -21.76 -24.46 2.14
CA ILE A 447 -21.20 -24.51 0.78
C ILE A 447 -22.26 -25.01 -0.18
N PHE A 448 -22.59 -24.17 -1.16
CA PHE A 448 -23.48 -24.50 -2.25
C PHE A 448 -22.70 -25.08 -3.44
N ALA A 449 -23.34 -25.99 -4.17
CA ALA A 449 -22.80 -26.50 -5.44
C ALA A 449 -22.65 -25.36 -6.45
N ASN A 450 -21.69 -25.51 -7.38
CA ASN A 450 -21.61 -24.66 -8.55
C ASN A 450 -22.58 -25.19 -9.63
N ASP A 451 -23.64 -24.44 -9.90
CA ASP A 451 -24.62 -24.80 -10.92
C ASP A 451 -24.09 -24.42 -12.30
N GLY A 452 -24.25 -25.31 -13.29
CA GLY A 452 -23.78 -25.05 -14.64
C GLY A 452 -24.64 -24.04 -15.42
N PRO A 453 -24.08 -23.40 -16.46
CA PRO A 453 -24.79 -22.39 -17.23
C PRO A 453 -26.04 -22.95 -17.93
N VAL A 454 -27.12 -22.19 -17.89
CA VAL A 454 -28.42 -22.54 -18.48
C VAL A 454 -28.72 -21.64 -19.66
N TRP A 455 -28.92 -22.26 -20.81
CA TRP A 455 -29.28 -21.58 -22.04
C TRP A 455 -30.70 -20.98 -22.03
N ALA A 456 -30.81 -19.71 -22.40
CA ALA A 456 -32.08 -19.01 -22.62
C ALA A 456 -32.48 -18.96 -24.10
N SER A 457 -31.57 -18.59 -25.01
CA SER A 457 -31.85 -18.47 -26.45
C SER A 457 -30.57 -18.44 -27.31
N PRO A 458 -30.67 -18.66 -28.63
CA PRO A 458 -31.77 -19.33 -29.33
C PRO A 458 -31.89 -20.83 -28.95
N ALA A 459 -33.03 -21.45 -29.30
CA ALA A 459 -33.25 -22.89 -29.11
C ALA A 459 -32.28 -23.72 -29.98
N ALA A 460 -32.01 -24.96 -29.56
CA ALA A 460 -31.15 -25.88 -30.33
C ALA A 460 -31.77 -26.21 -31.70
N GLY A 461 -30.91 -26.48 -32.69
CA GLY A 461 -31.30 -26.81 -34.06
C GLY A 461 -31.10 -25.66 -35.04
N THR A 462 -31.94 -25.60 -36.08
CA THR A 462 -31.76 -24.63 -37.17
C THR A 462 -32.01 -23.19 -36.71
N LEU A 463 -31.03 -22.32 -36.96
CA LEU A 463 -31.17 -20.89 -36.70
C LEU A 463 -32.21 -20.27 -37.61
N SER A 464 -33.15 -19.55 -37.01
CA SER A 464 -34.16 -18.78 -37.74
C SER A 464 -33.50 -17.58 -38.42
N GLY A 465 -33.66 -17.47 -39.74
CA GLY A 465 -33.16 -16.33 -40.52
C GLY A 465 -33.01 -16.68 -41.99
N THR A 466 -32.85 -15.64 -42.82
CA THR A 466 -32.44 -15.80 -44.22
C THR A 466 -30.98 -15.44 -44.31
N PHE A 467 -30.13 -16.43 -44.58
CA PHE A 467 -28.69 -16.24 -44.70
C PHE A 467 -28.28 -16.43 -46.16
N ILE A 468 -27.69 -15.39 -46.74
CA ILE A 468 -27.36 -15.34 -48.18
C ILE A 468 -25.86 -15.11 -48.32
N GLN A 469 -25.22 -15.89 -49.18
CA GLN A 469 -23.80 -15.74 -49.50
C GLN A 469 -23.50 -14.31 -49.99
N GLY A 470 -22.46 -13.69 -49.43
CA GLY A 470 -22.03 -12.34 -49.77
C GLY A 470 -22.86 -11.22 -49.16
N GLN A 471 -23.87 -11.52 -48.32
CA GLN A 471 -24.67 -10.52 -47.60
C GLN A 471 -24.47 -10.63 -46.09
N GLY A 472 -24.25 -9.50 -45.41
CA GLY A 472 -24.08 -9.49 -43.95
C GLY A 472 -25.30 -10.05 -43.23
N ILE A 473 -25.09 -10.92 -42.24
CA ILE A 473 -26.20 -11.46 -41.45
C ILE A 473 -26.71 -10.41 -40.46
N VAL A 474 -27.98 -10.52 -40.08
CA VAL A 474 -28.43 -9.92 -38.81
C VAL A 474 -27.73 -10.67 -37.69
N PRO A 475 -26.98 -9.99 -36.79
CA PRO A 475 -26.23 -10.67 -35.75
C PRO A 475 -27.12 -11.54 -34.87
N VAL A 476 -26.67 -12.77 -34.58
CA VAL A 476 -27.39 -13.71 -33.71
C VAL A 476 -26.76 -13.66 -32.33
N THR A 477 -27.53 -13.20 -31.34
CA THR A 477 -27.08 -13.16 -29.95
C THR A 477 -27.46 -14.44 -29.22
N PHE A 478 -26.46 -15.13 -28.68
CA PHE A 478 -26.61 -16.25 -27.76
C PHE A 478 -26.78 -15.72 -26.34
N VAL A 479 -27.75 -16.28 -25.62
CA VAL A 479 -28.05 -15.92 -24.23
C VAL A 479 -28.10 -17.20 -23.41
N ALA A 480 -27.22 -17.27 -22.43
CA ALA A 480 -27.19 -18.23 -21.37
C ALA A 480 -26.93 -17.47 -20.07
N ASN A 481 -27.54 -17.96 -19.00
CA ASN A 481 -27.46 -17.39 -17.67
C ASN A 481 -26.88 -18.43 -16.73
N ASP A 482 -26.12 -17.95 -15.77
CA ASP A 482 -25.56 -18.71 -14.68
C ASP A 482 -25.75 -17.86 -13.43
N THR A 483 -26.28 -18.46 -12.37
CA THR A 483 -26.61 -17.74 -11.13
C THR A 483 -25.40 -17.48 -10.27
N ASP A 484 -24.28 -18.13 -10.56
CA ASP A 484 -23.14 -18.22 -9.67
C ASP A 484 -22.04 -17.27 -10.16
N VAL A 485 -21.78 -17.27 -11.47
CA VAL A 485 -20.70 -16.51 -12.09
C VAL A 485 -20.98 -16.12 -13.56
N PRO A 486 -20.26 -15.14 -14.14
CA PRO A 486 -20.40 -14.80 -15.56
C PRO A 486 -19.96 -15.94 -16.51
N VAL A 487 -20.63 -16.02 -17.66
CA VAL A 487 -20.38 -17.06 -18.67
C VAL A 487 -19.58 -16.57 -19.87
N THR A 488 -18.89 -17.49 -20.53
CA THR A 488 -18.14 -17.29 -21.77
C THR A 488 -18.63 -18.23 -22.86
N TYR A 489 -18.55 -17.81 -24.13
CA TYR A 489 -19.05 -18.57 -25.27
C TYR A 489 -17.89 -18.93 -26.19
N THR A 490 -17.84 -20.19 -26.64
CA THR A 490 -16.83 -20.68 -27.58
C THR A 490 -17.45 -21.61 -28.60
N VAL A 491 -16.82 -21.72 -29.78
CA VAL A 491 -17.16 -22.76 -30.76
C VAL A 491 -16.42 -24.04 -30.34
N ALA A 492 -17.16 -25.02 -29.82
CA ALA A 492 -16.57 -26.25 -29.29
C ALA A 492 -16.43 -27.36 -30.33
N ALA A 493 -17.31 -27.39 -31.34
CA ALA A 493 -17.26 -28.38 -32.41
C ALA A 493 -17.89 -27.84 -33.71
N GLY A 494 -17.52 -28.46 -34.84
CA GLY A 494 -17.94 -28.04 -36.17
C GLY A 494 -17.18 -26.80 -36.67
N SER A 495 -17.69 -26.18 -37.72
CA SER A 495 -17.11 -24.98 -38.31
C SER A 495 -18.20 -23.98 -38.66
N LEU A 496 -18.01 -22.72 -38.26
CA LEU A 496 -18.84 -21.61 -38.73
C LEU A 496 -18.69 -21.45 -40.26
N PRO A 497 -19.74 -21.00 -40.97
CA PRO A 497 -19.60 -20.58 -42.36
C PRO A 497 -18.45 -19.57 -42.52
N ALA A 498 -17.62 -19.75 -43.55
CA ALA A 498 -16.48 -18.87 -43.79
C ALA A 498 -16.93 -17.41 -43.90
N GLY A 499 -16.29 -16.51 -43.15
CA GLY A 499 -16.66 -15.08 -43.09
C GLY A 499 -17.62 -14.71 -41.94
N LEU A 500 -18.09 -15.69 -41.18
CA LEU A 500 -18.74 -15.47 -39.88
C LEU A 500 -17.78 -15.75 -38.73
N ALA A 501 -17.97 -15.03 -37.62
CA ALA A 501 -17.22 -15.23 -36.38
C ALA A 501 -18.13 -15.07 -35.16
N LEU A 502 -17.80 -15.78 -34.09
CA LEU A 502 -18.41 -15.58 -32.78
C LEU A 502 -17.57 -14.55 -32.00
N ASN A 503 -18.14 -13.37 -31.77
CA ASN A 503 -17.54 -12.29 -31.01
C ASN A 503 -18.25 -12.15 -29.65
N GLY A 504 -17.63 -12.68 -28.59
CA GLY A 504 -18.31 -12.85 -27.31
C GLY A 504 -19.51 -13.79 -27.48
N ASN A 505 -20.72 -13.27 -27.23
CA ASN A 505 -21.96 -14.02 -27.39
C ASN A 505 -22.71 -13.71 -28.69
N VAL A 506 -22.09 -13.03 -29.66
CA VAL A 506 -22.76 -12.62 -30.91
C VAL A 506 -22.09 -13.29 -32.10
N LEU A 507 -22.87 -14.00 -32.92
CA LEU A 507 -22.45 -14.46 -34.24
C LEU A 507 -22.74 -13.35 -35.25
N GLU A 508 -21.70 -12.88 -35.93
CA GLU A 508 -21.77 -11.79 -36.88
C GLU A 508 -20.82 -11.99 -38.06
N GLY A 509 -21.01 -11.19 -39.12
CA GLY A 509 -20.15 -11.21 -40.31
C GLY A 509 -20.93 -11.36 -41.62
N THR A 510 -20.20 -11.70 -42.69
CA THR A 510 -20.74 -11.93 -44.03
C THR A 510 -20.30 -13.31 -44.50
N PRO A 511 -21.21 -14.28 -44.71
CA PRO A 511 -20.84 -15.62 -45.13
C PRO A 511 -20.38 -15.57 -46.59
N THR A 512 -19.25 -16.21 -46.87
CA THR A 512 -18.60 -16.21 -48.19
C THR A 512 -18.80 -17.51 -48.96
N GLY A 513 -19.35 -18.54 -48.31
CA GLY A 513 -19.74 -19.81 -48.94
C GLY A 513 -21.18 -20.19 -48.58
N ALA A 514 -21.94 -20.66 -49.58
CA ALA A 514 -23.24 -21.27 -49.40
C ALA A 514 -23.12 -22.73 -48.93
N GLY A 515 -24.16 -23.26 -48.28
CA GLY A 515 -24.21 -24.64 -47.80
C GLY A 515 -24.91 -24.78 -46.45
N ASP A 516 -24.95 -26.03 -45.97
CA ASP A 516 -25.46 -26.40 -44.66
C ASP A 516 -24.30 -26.53 -43.68
N PHE A 517 -24.37 -25.80 -42.57
CA PHE A 517 -23.32 -25.75 -41.55
C PHE A 517 -23.87 -26.15 -40.20
N SER A 518 -23.25 -27.15 -39.57
CA SER A 518 -23.54 -27.56 -38.19
C SER A 518 -22.38 -27.17 -37.28
N PHE A 519 -22.67 -26.47 -36.18
CA PHE A 519 -21.68 -26.09 -35.18
C PHE A 519 -22.25 -26.17 -33.77
N THR A 520 -21.38 -26.37 -32.79
CA THR A 520 -21.74 -26.43 -31.37
C THR A 520 -21.12 -25.25 -30.64
N ILE A 521 -21.96 -24.45 -29.99
CA ILE A 521 -21.50 -23.42 -29.06
C ILE A 521 -21.47 -24.03 -27.66
N MET A 522 -20.33 -23.88 -26.98
CA MET A 522 -20.18 -24.20 -25.57
C MET A 522 -20.25 -22.92 -24.77
N VAL A 523 -21.10 -22.94 -23.75
CA VAL A 523 -21.12 -21.90 -22.72
C VAL A 523 -20.44 -22.48 -21.50
N SER A 524 -19.41 -21.80 -21.01
CA SER A 524 -18.67 -22.20 -19.82
C SER A 524 -18.66 -21.06 -18.82
N ASP A 525 -18.84 -21.41 -17.56
CA ASP A 525 -18.47 -20.50 -16.48
C ASP A 525 -16.94 -20.47 -16.28
N ASN A 526 -16.47 -19.66 -15.34
CA ASN A 526 -15.05 -19.61 -14.97
C ASN A 526 -14.66 -20.59 -13.84
N LEU A 527 -15.58 -21.47 -13.42
CA LEU A 527 -15.42 -22.45 -12.35
C LEU A 527 -15.35 -23.90 -12.89
N GLY A 528 -15.52 -24.08 -14.19
CA GLY A 528 -15.38 -25.34 -14.91
C GLY A 528 -16.70 -25.97 -15.35
N ALA A 529 -17.85 -25.49 -14.88
CA ALA A 529 -19.13 -25.97 -15.37
C ALA A 529 -19.42 -25.43 -16.76
N ASN A 530 -19.96 -26.29 -17.62
CA ASN A 530 -20.19 -25.97 -19.01
C ASN A 530 -21.44 -26.67 -19.56
N ASN A 531 -22.01 -26.07 -20.60
CA ASN A 531 -23.20 -26.57 -21.25
C ASN A 531 -23.14 -26.28 -22.76
N ALA A 532 -23.10 -27.33 -23.57
CA ALA A 532 -22.96 -27.24 -25.02
C ALA A 532 -24.32 -27.34 -25.74
N ARG A 533 -24.51 -26.57 -26.80
CA ARG A 533 -25.71 -26.59 -27.65
C ARG A 533 -25.35 -26.55 -29.13
N SER A 534 -25.97 -27.41 -29.92
CA SER A 534 -25.77 -27.50 -31.36
C SER A 534 -26.77 -26.66 -32.14
N PHE A 535 -26.27 -26.05 -33.21
CA PHE A 535 -27.02 -25.21 -34.14
C PHE A 535 -26.72 -25.61 -35.58
N ASP A 536 -27.74 -25.52 -36.42
CA ASP A 536 -27.64 -25.68 -37.87
C ASP A 536 -27.92 -24.34 -38.56
N MET A 537 -27.20 -24.06 -39.64
CA MET A 537 -27.33 -22.82 -40.41
C MET A 537 -27.26 -23.13 -41.90
N VAL A 538 -28.28 -22.69 -42.63
CA VAL A 538 -28.37 -22.85 -44.10
C VAL A 538 -28.06 -21.52 -44.77
N VAL A 539 -26.94 -21.43 -45.48
CA VAL A 539 -26.56 -20.26 -46.27
C VAL A 539 -26.91 -20.52 -47.73
N GLN A 540 -27.76 -19.67 -48.29
CA GLN A 540 -28.25 -19.79 -49.66
C GLN A 540 -27.34 -19.06 -50.66
N ASP A 541 -27.16 -19.64 -51.84
CA ASP A 541 -26.64 -18.98 -53.03
C ASP A 541 -27.81 -18.49 -53.88
N ILE A 542 -27.79 -17.21 -54.24
CA ILE A 542 -28.83 -16.56 -55.07
C ILE A 542 -28.24 -16.03 -56.38
N THR A 543 -27.01 -16.41 -56.73
CA THR A 543 -26.35 -16.01 -57.98
C THR A 543 -26.40 -17.16 -58.99
N PRO A 544 -27.21 -17.06 -60.05
CA PRO A 544 -27.27 -18.12 -61.06
C PRO A 544 -25.95 -18.28 -61.82
N ASN A 545 -25.72 -19.47 -62.35
CA ASN A 545 -24.73 -19.67 -63.39
C ASN A 545 -25.12 -18.88 -64.65
N ALA A 546 -24.11 -18.49 -65.44
CA ALA A 546 -24.35 -17.86 -66.72
C ALA A 546 -25.22 -18.77 -67.62
N PHE A 547 -26.16 -18.15 -68.33
CA PHE A 547 -27.07 -18.84 -69.24
C PHE A 547 -27.21 -18.05 -70.54
N SER A 548 -27.63 -18.70 -71.61
CA SER A 548 -27.74 -18.07 -72.93
C SER A 548 -28.85 -18.68 -73.79
N PHE A 549 -29.37 -17.88 -74.71
CA PHE A 549 -30.33 -18.31 -75.72
C PHE A 549 -29.72 -18.31 -77.12
N ASN A 550 -30.19 -19.18 -77.99
CA ASN A 550 -29.75 -19.27 -79.39
C ASN A 550 -30.48 -18.21 -80.23
N ASN A 551 -29.73 -17.29 -80.83
CA ASN A 551 -30.29 -16.27 -81.71
C ASN A 551 -30.94 -16.89 -82.96
N VAL A 552 -31.97 -16.23 -83.48
CA VAL A 552 -32.71 -16.65 -84.68
C VAL A 552 -32.45 -15.65 -85.81
N THR A 553 -32.16 -16.14 -87.01
CA THR A 553 -32.02 -15.35 -88.23
C THR A 553 -32.98 -15.85 -89.32
N GLY A 554 -33.48 -14.95 -90.17
CA GLY A 554 -34.41 -15.32 -91.24
C GLY A 554 -35.84 -15.55 -90.77
N ALA A 555 -36.23 -14.99 -89.63
CA ALA A 555 -37.59 -15.13 -89.12
C ALA A 555 -38.62 -14.44 -90.05
N ALA A 556 -39.80 -15.04 -90.20
CA ALA A 556 -40.93 -14.40 -90.89
C ALA A 556 -41.26 -13.05 -90.23
N LEU A 557 -41.70 -12.06 -91.03
CA LEU A 557 -42.09 -10.74 -90.52
C LEU A 557 -43.28 -10.85 -89.55
N SER A 558 -43.27 -10.03 -88.50
CA SER A 558 -44.36 -9.92 -87.51
C SER A 558 -44.82 -11.27 -86.93
N SER A 559 -43.90 -12.22 -86.77
CA SER A 559 -44.20 -13.58 -86.32
C SER A 559 -43.71 -13.82 -84.89
N VAL A 560 -44.47 -14.60 -84.13
CA VAL A 560 -44.10 -14.98 -82.76
C VAL A 560 -42.97 -16.00 -82.82
N GLN A 561 -41.86 -15.69 -82.16
CA GLN A 561 -40.68 -16.54 -82.04
C GLN A 561 -40.50 -16.96 -80.58
N THR A 562 -40.06 -18.19 -80.34
CA THR A 562 -39.76 -18.74 -79.01
C THR A 562 -38.32 -19.26 -78.98
N SER A 563 -37.59 -18.98 -77.90
CA SER A 563 -36.21 -19.43 -77.73
C SER A 563 -36.10 -20.94 -77.47
N ASN A 564 -34.87 -21.45 -77.42
CA ASN A 564 -34.59 -22.72 -76.74
C ASN A 564 -34.91 -22.63 -75.24
N ALA A 565 -35.14 -23.78 -74.63
CA ALA A 565 -35.30 -23.93 -73.20
C ALA A 565 -33.95 -23.93 -72.48
N VAL A 566 -33.90 -23.30 -71.31
CA VAL A 566 -32.68 -23.12 -70.50
C VAL A 566 -32.98 -23.52 -69.05
N ALA A 567 -32.30 -24.54 -68.54
CA ALA A 567 -32.38 -24.89 -67.12
C ALA A 567 -31.51 -23.95 -66.28
N ILE A 568 -32.08 -23.39 -65.21
CA ILE A 568 -31.38 -22.45 -64.32
C ILE A 568 -30.67 -23.23 -63.22
N ALA A 569 -29.35 -23.04 -63.12
CA ALA A 569 -28.48 -23.69 -62.15
C ALA A 569 -27.66 -22.65 -61.37
N GLY A 570 -26.96 -23.08 -60.32
CA GLY A 570 -26.06 -22.23 -59.51
C GLY A 570 -26.73 -21.58 -58.30
N ILE A 571 -28.06 -21.55 -58.23
CA ILE A 571 -28.79 -21.04 -57.06
C ILE A 571 -29.21 -22.17 -56.12
N THR A 572 -29.30 -21.89 -54.83
CA THR A 572 -29.94 -22.75 -53.82
C THR A 572 -31.10 -22.05 -53.10
N GLY A 573 -31.18 -20.72 -53.18
CA GLY A 573 -32.31 -19.91 -52.70
C GLY A 573 -33.29 -19.51 -53.80
N ASN A 574 -34.39 -18.87 -53.38
CA ASN A 574 -35.38 -18.29 -54.32
C ASN A 574 -34.83 -17.00 -54.91
N VAL A 575 -34.83 -16.86 -56.23
CA VAL A 575 -34.28 -15.68 -56.92
C VAL A 575 -35.34 -15.01 -57.77
N THR A 576 -35.27 -13.69 -57.90
CA THR A 576 -36.19 -12.94 -58.76
C THR A 576 -35.87 -13.15 -60.24
N ILE A 577 -36.90 -13.26 -61.07
CA ILE A 577 -36.79 -13.36 -62.53
C ILE A 577 -37.64 -12.25 -63.18
N SER A 578 -37.11 -11.61 -64.22
CA SER A 578 -37.80 -10.55 -64.96
C SER A 578 -37.36 -10.53 -66.43
N VAL A 579 -38.17 -9.89 -67.29
CA VAL A 579 -37.92 -9.84 -68.73
C VAL A 579 -38.15 -8.43 -69.28
N ALA A 580 -37.38 -8.04 -70.29
CA ALA A 580 -37.58 -6.83 -71.08
C ALA A 580 -37.60 -7.17 -72.58
N GLY A 581 -38.43 -6.49 -73.37
CA GLY A 581 -38.51 -6.71 -74.83
C GLY A 581 -39.28 -7.97 -75.27
N GLY A 582 -39.87 -8.71 -74.34
CA GLY A 582 -40.61 -9.94 -74.62
C GLY A 582 -41.38 -10.45 -73.39
N SER A 583 -41.64 -11.76 -73.37
CA SER A 583 -42.27 -12.49 -72.27
C SER A 583 -41.46 -13.73 -71.95
N TYR A 584 -41.54 -14.24 -70.72
CA TYR A 584 -40.88 -15.50 -70.32
C TYR A 584 -41.88 -16.49 -69.76
N ASN A 585 -41.49 -17.75 -69.75
CA ASN A 585 -42.21 -18.81 -69.08
C ASN A 585 -41.26 -19.68 -68.25
N ILE A 586 -41.75 -20.19 -67.12
CA ILE A 586 -41.08 -21.20 -66.28
C ILE A 586 -41.82 -22.54 -66.42
N ASP A 587 -41.07 -23.63 -66.62
CA ASP A 587 -41.54 -25.03 -66.65
C ASP A 587 -42.73 -25.33 -67.57
N GLY A 588 -42.85 -24.61 -68.70
CA GLY A 588 -43.87 -24.83 -69.71
C GLY A 588 -45.25 -24.23 -69.42
N GLY A 589 -45.39 -23.40 -68.38
CA GLY A 589 -46.63 -22.66 -68.09
C GLY A 589 -46.98 -21.52 -69.09
N SER A 590 -47.69 -20.51 -68.60
CA SER A 590 -48.03 -19.32 -69.40
C SER A 590 -46.85 -18.34 -69.54
N TYR A 591 -46.79 -17.65 -70.68
CA TYR A 591 -45.86 -16.55 -70.89
C TYR A 591 -46.34 -15.28 -70.18
N ILE A 592 -45.49 -14.70 -69.35
CA ILE A 592 -45.77 -13.51 -68.55
C ILE A 592 -44.68 -12.45 -68.74
N THR A 593 -44.99 -11.21 -68.35
CA THR A 593 -44.07 -10.07 -68.41
C THR A 593 -43.78 -9.48 -67.02
N SER A 594 -44.58 -9.83 -66.01
CA SER A 594 -44.36 -9.41 -64.63
C SER A 594 -43.16 -10.13 -64.00
N PRO A 595 -42.42 -9.47 -63.10
CA PRO A 595 -41.42 -10.15 -62.29
C PRO A 595 -42.01 -11.33 -61.51
N GLY A 596 -41.21 -12.37 -61.32
CA GLY A 596 -41.58 -13.58 -60.58
C GLY A 596 -40.41 -14.11 -59.76
N THR A 597 -40.55 -15.34 -59.26
CA THR A 597 -39.50 -16.07 -58.55
C THR A 597 -39.15 -17.35 -59.28
N ILE A 598 -37.88 -17.72 -59.29
CA ILE A 598 -37.36 -18.95 -59.86
C ILE A 598 -36.51 -19.71 -58.84
N HIS A 599 -36.55 -21.03 -58.96
CA HIS A 599 -35.85 -22.00 -58.13
C HIS A 599 -34.82 -22.79 -58.95
N ALA A 600 -33.89 -23.41 -58.25
CA ALA A 600 -32.86 -24.26 -58.85
C ALA A 600 -33.48 -25.39 -59.70
N GLY A 601 -32.96 -25.59 -60.92
CA GLY A 601 -33.37 -26.65 -61.83
C GLY A 601 -34.59 -26.32 -62.69
N GLN A 602 -35.31 -25.22 -62.44
CA GLN A 602 -36.43 -24.82 -63.28
C GLN A 602 -35.97 -24.37 -64.66
N VAL A 603 -36.82 -24.59 -65.65
CA VAL A 603 -36.51 -24.38 -67.07
C VAL A 603 -37.24 -23.15 -67.59
N VAL A 604 -36.51 -22.25 -68.26
CA VAL A 604 -37.05 -21.00 -68.79
C VAL A 604 -36.98 -20.96 -70.32
N THR A 605 -38.06 -20.46 -70.93
CA THR A 605 -38.08 -20.00 -72.33
C THR A 605 -38.49 -18.54 -72.39
N VAL A 606 -38.01 -17.83 -73.42
CA VAL A 606 -38.44 -16.46 -73.74
C VAL A 606 -39.12 -16.40 -75.10
N ARG A 607 -40.01 -15.42 -75.27
CA ARG A 607 -40.84 -15.25 -76.46
C ARG A 607 -41.02 -13.78 -76.80
N GLN A 608 -40.88 -13.46 -78.09
CA GLN A 608 -41.11 -12.13 -78.65
C GLN A 608 -41.73 -12.22 -80.04
N THR A 609 -42.19 -11.09 -80.57
CA THR A 609 -42.61 -10.95 -81.97
C THR A 609 -41.45 -10.37 -82.77
N SER A 610 -41.14 -10.95 -83.93
CA SER A 610 -40.13 -10.44 -84.85
C SER A 610 -40.54 -9.10 -85.46
N SER A 611 -39.58 -8.35 -86.02
CA SER A 611 -39.86 -7.05 -86.65
C SER A 611 -40.85 -7.16 -87.82
N ALA A 612 -41.56 -6.06 -88.11
CA ALA A 612 -42.34 -5.92 -89.34
C ALA A 612 -41.46 -5.52 -90.55
N ALA A 613 -40.23 -5.07 -90.30
CA ALA A 613 -39.26 -4.70 -91.33
C ALA A 613 -38.31 -5.85 -91.65
N LEU A 614 -37.83 -5.91 -92.89
CA LEU A 614 -36.80 -6.86 -93.34
C LEU A 614 -35.46 -6.59 -92.65
N ASN A 615 -34.64 -7.64 -92.50
CA ASN A 615 -33.30 -7.61 -91.92
C ASN A 615 -33.18 -6.79 -90.60
N THR A 616 -34.20 -6.86 -89.75
CA THR A 616 -34.30 -6.05 -88.52
C THR A 616 -34.34 -6.96 -87.30
N ALA A 617 -33.47 -6.67 -86.33
CA ALA A 617 -33.33 -7.43 -85.09
C ALA A 617 -34.27 -6.89 -83.99
N THR A 618 -34.99 -7.79 -83.31
CA THR A 618 -35.66 -7.53 -82.02
C THR A 618 -34.94 -8.31 -80.91
N THR A 619 -34.86 -7.74 -79.71
CA THR A 619 -34.12 -8.33 -78.58
C THR A 619 -34.98 -8.44 -77.34
N THR A 620 -34.96 -9.62 -76.71
CA THR A 620 -35.51 -9.88 -75.39
C THR A 620 -34.38 -10.12 -74.40
N THR A 621 -34.40 -9.47 -73.25
CA THR A 621 -33.42 -9.70 -72.17
C THR A 621 -34.12 -10.31 -70.97
N LEU A 622 -33.66 -11.49 -70.54
CA LEU A 622 -34.08 -12.13 -69.30
C LEU A 622 -33.04 -11.84 -68.22
N THR A 623 -33.51 -11.41 -67.04
CA THR A 623 -32.68 -11.17 -65.87
C THR A 623 -33.13 -12.06 -64.73
N ILE A 624 -32.20 -12.83 -64.16
CA ILE A 624 -32.40 -13.68 -62.97
C ILE A 624 -31.40 -13.23 -61.91
N GLY A 625 -31.91 -12.64 -60.82
CA GLY A 625 -31.09 -12.01 -59.79
C GLY A 625 -30.20 -10.93 -60.41
N THR A 626 -28.90 -11.16 -60.39
CA THR A 626 -27.88 -10.25 -60.94
C THR A 626 -27.39 -10.64 -62.35
N VAL A 627 -27.81 -11.81 -62.86
CA VAL A 627 -27.33 -12.35 -64.15
C VAL A 627 -28.38 -12.13 -65.23
N SER A 628 -27.98 -11.59 -66.37
CA SER A 628 -28.87 -11.37 -67.51
C SER A 628 -28.33 -11.98 -68.80
N SER A 629 -29.24 -12.38 -69.68
CA SER A 629 -28.94 -12.83 -71.03
C SER A 629 -29.92 -12.24 -72.02
N SER A 630 -29.40 -11.83 -73.18
CA SER A 630 -30.21 -11.35 -74.30
C SER A 630 -30.42 -12.44 -75.34
N TRP A 631 -31.57 -12.40 -75.99
CA TRP A 631 -31.97 -13.26 -77.10
C TRP A 631 -32.45 -12.39 -78.26
N THR A 632 -31.82 -12.56 -79.42
CA THR A 632 -32.08 -11.73 -80.60
C THR A 632 -32.73 -12.54 -81.73
N VAL A 633 -33.75 -11.94 -82.35
CA VAL A 633 -34.47 -12.47 -83.51
C VAL A 633 -34.35 -11.47 -84.66
N THR A 634 -33.73 -11.88 -85.76
CA THR A 634 -33.58 -11.08 -86.99
C THR A 634 -34.47 -11.62 -88.10
N THR A 635 -35.26 -10.74 -88.72
CA THR A 635 -36.14 -11.08 -89.84
C THR A 635 -35.40 -11.42 -91.13
N LEU A 636 -36.09 -12.09 -92.06
CA LEU A 636 -35.58 -12.35 -93.41
C LEU A 636 -35.22 -11.06 -94.18
N ASP A 637 -34.40 -11.19 -95.21
CA ASP A 637 -33.87 -10.09 -96.05
C ASP A 637 -34.61 -9.96 -97.40
N ASP A 638 -34.46 -8.83 -98.12
CA ASP A 638 -35.04 -8.62 -99.45
C ASP A 638 -34.28 -9.42 -100.53
N PRO A 639 -34.96 -10.29 -101.32
CA PRO A 639 -34.32 -11.09 -102.36
C PRO A 639 -33.61 -10.29 -103.47
N CYS A 640 -33.96 -9.02 -103.66
CA CYS A 640 -33.38 -8.16 -104.72
C CYS A 640 -32.24 -7.25 -104.25
N ILE A 641 -31.91 -7.23 -102.96
CA ILE A 641 -30.77 -6.45 -102.45
C ILE A 641 -29.48 -7.26 -102.62
N GLY A 642 -28.47 -6.67 -103.27
CA GLY A 642 -27.16 -7.27 -103.51
C GLY A 642 -26.99 -7.79 -104.93
N ASN A 643 -26.94 -9.12 -105.11
CA ASN A 643 -26.71 -9.78 -106.40
C ASN A 643 -27.89 -10.70 -106.76
N PRO A 644 -29.03 -10.13 -107.18
CA PRO A 644 -30.21 -10.92 -107.51
C PRO A 644 -29.95 -11.85 -108.69
N SER A 645 -30.48 -13.07 -108.61
CA SER A 645 -30.56 -13.96 -109.78
C SER A 645 -31.60 -13.43 -110.77
N VAL A 646 -31.32 -13.48 -112.07
CA VAL A 646 -32.31 -13.14 -113.11
C VAL A 646 -33.60 -13.93 -112.89
N GLY A 647 -34.74 -13.24 -112.88
CA GLY A 647 -36.05 -13.78 -112.54
C GLY A 647 -36.45 -13.68 -111.06
N ALA A 648 -35.55 -13.18 -110.19
CA ALA A 648 -35.91 -12.85 -108.81
C ALA A 648 -37.04 -11.82 -108.77
N VAL A 649 -38.06 -12.11 -107.98
CA VAL A 649 -39.19 -11.22 -107.74
C VAL A 649 -38.85 -10.39 -106.50
N CYS A 650 -38.75 -9.09 -106.67
CA CYS A 650 -38.42 -8.18 -105.58
C CYS A 650 -39.59 -8.02 -104.62
N ALA A 651 -39.33 -7.53 -103.41
CA ALA A 651 -40.40 -7.27 -102.43
C ALA A 651 -41.49 -6.32 -102.97
N ASP A 652 -41.16 -5.46 -103.94
CA ASP A 652 -42.12 -4.55 -104.60
C ASP A 652 -42.93 -5.19 -105.75
N GLY A 653 -42.60 -6.42 -106.15
CA GLY A 653 -43.30 -7.18 -107.21
C GLY A 653 -42.67 -7.05 -108.60
N THR A 654 -41.65 -6.22 -108.78
CA THR A 654 -40.88 -6.16 -110.02
C THR A 654 -40.02 -7.41 -110.21
N VAL A 655 -39.66 -7.72 -111.46
CA VAL A 655 -38.84 -8.90 -111.78
C VAL A 655 -37.49 -8.46 -112.32
N TYR A 656 -36.42 -8.92 -111.69
CA TYR A 656 -35.06 -8.60 -112.11
C TYR A 656 -34.74 -9.26 -113.46
N ALA A 657 -34.49 -8.43 -114.48
CA ALA A 657 -34.28 -8.86 -115.86
C ALA A 657 -32.82 -8.99 -116.25
N GLY A 658 -31.90 -8.67 -115.34
CA GLY A 658 -30.47 -8.63 -115.60
C GLY A 658 -29.95 -7.20 -115.65
N ILE A 659 -28.89 -7.00 -116.41
CA ILE A 659 -28.07 -5.81 -116.35
C ILE A 659 -28.14 -5.05 -117.68
N SER A 660 -28.36 -3.73 -117.65
CA SER A 660 -28.50 -2.89 -118.85
C SER A 660 -27.18 -2.74 -119.63
N PRO A 661 -27.21 -2.53 -120.97
CA PRO A 661 -26.02 -2.50 -121.82
C PRO A 661 -25.05 -1.31 -121.61
N ASP A 662 -25.45 -0.27 -120.89
CA ASP A 662 -24.77 1.04 -120.85
C ASP A 662 -24.01 1.37 -119.57
N GLY A 663 -24.01 0.50 -118.57
CA GLY A 663 -23.32 0.81 -117.31
C GLY A 663 -23.40 -0.27 -116.25
N ASN A 664 -23.78 -1.47 -116.66
CA ASN A 664 -24.10 -2.57 -115.78
C ASN A 664 -25.14 -2.24 -114.68
N LEU A 665 -26.16 -1.44 -114.98
CA LEU A 665 -27.21 -1.12 -114.01
C LEU A 665 -28.27 -2.23 -113.98
N PRO A 666 -28.84 -2.56 -112.80
CA PRO A 666 -29.98 -3.44 -112.70
C PRO A 666 -31.14 -2.96 -113.58
N MET A 667 -31.72 -3.88 -114.35
CA MET A 667 -32.92 -3.63 -115.12
C MET A 667 -34.02 -4.51 -114.57
N TYR A 668 -35.18 -3.91 -114.32
CA TYR A 668 -36.38 -4.60 -113.87
C TYR A 668 -37.46 -4.44 -114.92
N VAL A 669 -38.30 -5.45 -115.08
CA VAL A 669 -39.38 -5.42 -116.06
C VAL A 669 -40.72 -5.58 -115.41
N THR A 670 -41.76 -5.11 -116.10
CA THR A 670 -43.11 -5.55 -115.78
C THR A 670 -43.21 -7.05 -116.02
N ARG A 671 -43.88 -7.74 -115.10
CA ARG A 671 -44.08 -9.19 -115.23
C ARG A 671 -44.99 -9.56 -116.41
N CYS A 672 -45.85 -8.65 -116.83
CA CYS A 672 -46.84 -8.82 -117.89
C CYS A 672 -46.73 -7.74 -118.98
N ASP A 673 -47.33 -8.03 -120.14
CA ASP A 673 -47.42 -7.09 -121.26
C ASP A 673 -48.39 -5.94 -121.00
N ALA A 674 -48.28 -4.89 -121.82
CA ALA A 674 -49.21 -3.78 -121.81
C ALA A 674 -50.68 -4.26 -121.86
N GLY A 675 -51.52 -3.72 -120.96
CA GLY A 675 -52.94 -4.09 -120.83
C GLY A 675 -53.23 -5.31 -119.95
N GLN A 676 -52.20 -6.00 -119.43
CA GLN A 676 -52.35 -7.14 -118.54
C GLN A 676 -51.81 -6.86 -117.12
N SER A 677 -52.29 -7.63 -116.14
CA SER A 677 -51.80 -7.60 -114.77
C SER A 677 -51.47 -9.03 -114.28
N TRP A 678 -50.56 -9.13 -113.31
CA TRP A 678 -50.21 -10.41 -112.71
C TRP A 678 -51.19 -10.78 -111.60
N ASP A 679 -51.81 -11.96 -111.67
CA ASP A 679 -52.80 -12.43 -110.67
C ASP A 679 -52.19 -13.26 -109.52
N GLY A 680 -50.86 -13.45 -109.52
CA GLY A 680 -50.16 -14.34 -108.61
C GLY A 680 -49.62 -15.60 -109.29
N SER A 681 -50.18 -16.00 -110.43
CA SER A 681 -49.83 -17.24 -111.14
C SER A 681 -49.58 -17.07 -112.64
N ALA A 682 -50.31 -16.17 -113.32
CA ALA A 682 -50.18 -15.88 -114.74
C ALA A 682 -50.53 -14.41 -115.04
N CYS A 683 -50.24 -13.97 -116.27
CA CYS A 683 -50.71 -12.68 -116.76
C CYS A 683 -52.18 -12.78 -117.18
N ALA A 684 -53.03 -11.96 -116.58
CA ALA A 684 -54.46 -11.89 -116.82
C ALA A 684 -54.86 -10.56 -117.47
N GLY A 685 -55.97 -10.56 -118.23
CA GLY A 685 -56.50 -9.37 -118.92
C GLY A 685 -56.23 -9.34 -120.43
N THR A 686 -56.78 -8.32 -121.10
CA THR A 686 -56.69 -8.15 -122.56
C THR A 686 -55.42 -7.39 -122.93
N ARG A 687 -54.54 -8.04 -123.69
CA ARG A 687 -53.30 -7.44 -124.20
C ARG A 687 -53.58 -6.22 -125.09
N SER A 688 -52.89 -5.12 -124.81
CA SER A 688 -52.93 -3.89 -125.58
C SER A 688 -51.80 -3.88 -126.62
N VAL A 689 -52.17 -3.94 -127.90
CA VAL A 689 -51.23 -3.71 -129.01
C VAL A 689 -51.31 -2.27 -129.48
N MET A 690 -50.15 -1.64 -129.69
CA MET A 690 -50.02 -0.20 -129.91
C MET A 690 -49.11 0.07 -131.12
N SER A 691 -49.35 1.17 -131.82
CA SER A 691 -48.43 1.64 -132.85
C SER A 691 -47.18 2.25 -132.23
N TRP A 692 -46.03 2.09 -132.87
CA TRP A 692 -44.82 2.79 -132.49
C TRP A 692 -45.00 4.30 -132.66
N GLY A 693 -45.55 4.70 -133.82
CA GLY A 693 -45.83 6.09 -134.18
C GLY A 693 -46.64 6.25 -135.48
N THR A 694 -46.90 7.49 -135.91
CA THR A 694 -47.56 7.81 -137.19
C THR A 694 -46.63 7.67 -138.40
N PHE A 695 -47.23 7.52 -139.59
CA PHE A 695 -46.51 7.37 -140.84
C PHE A 695 -45.73 8.63 -141.20
N GLY A 696 -44.42 8.51 -141.47
CA GLY A 696 -43.55 9.62 -141.90
C GLY A 696 -42.88 10.41 -140.76
N THR A 697 -43.15 10.08 -139.50
CA THR A 697 -42.49 10.70 -138.34
C THR A 697 -41.04 10.22 -138.25
N ALA A 698 -40.08 11.06 -138.63
CA ALA A 698 -38.64 10.80 -138.48
C ALA A 698 -38.13 11.54 -137.24
N THR A 699 -37.57 10.82 -136.27
CA THR A 699 -37.12 11.46 -135.02
C THR A 699 -35.62 11.66 -135.01
N ASN A 700 -34.84 10.87 -135.76
CA ASN A 700 -33.35 10.92 -135.81
C ASN A 700 -32.68 10.82 -134.42
N ILE A 701 -33.43 10.48 -133.37
CA ILE A 701 -33.03 10.57 -131.96
C ILE A 701 -33.38 9.25 -131.30
N THR A 702 -32.68 8.17 -131.67
CA THR A 702 -32.81 6.90 -130.94
C THR A 702 -31.47 6.18 -130.76
N ASN A 703 -31.14 5.88 -129.51
CA ASN A 703 -30.03 5.04 -129.09
C ASN A 703 -30.41 3.55 -129.24
N PHE A 704 -29.48 2.72 -129.71
CA PHE A 704 -29.72 1.27 -129.82
C PHE A 704 -29.53 0.51 -128.51
N ASN A 705 -28.78 1.09 -127.57
CA ASN A 705 -28.37 0.42 -126.34
C ASN A 705 -29.36 0.64 -125.20
N THR A 706 -29.95 1.84 -125.10
CA THR A 706 -30.75 2.25 -123.93
C THR A 706 -32.04 2.97 -124.27
N GLY A 707 -33.12 2.56 -123.63
CA GLY A 707 -34.49 2.92 -123.97
C GLY A 707 -35.03 4.08 -123.17
N GLU A 708 -34.48 4.38 -122.00
CA GLU A 708 -34.99 5.40 -121.08
C GLU A 708 -35.03 6.79 -121.73
N ALA A 709 -33.87 7.29 -122.18
CA ALA A 709 -33.78 8.59 -122.85
C ALA A 709 -34.53 8.61 -124.19
N ASN A 710 -34.53 7.49 -124.92
CA ASN A 710 -35.30 7.36 -126.16
C ASN A 710 -36.79 7.50 -125.89
N THR A 711 -37.29 6.83 -124.86
CA THR A 711 -38.71 6.83 -124.51
C THR A 711 -39.14 8.23 -124.12
N ALA A 712 -38.35 8.93 -123.30
CA ALA A 712 -38.63 10.31 -122.93
C ALA A 712 -38.68 11.24 -124.15
N ALA A 713 -37.70 11.12 -125.07
CA ALA A 713 -37.66 11.91 -126.30
C ALA A 713 -38.83 11.58 -127.24
N LEU A 714 -39.16 10.30 -127.38
CA LEU A 714 -40.26 9.84 -128.23
C LEU A 714 -41.60 10.27 -127.66
N ALA A 715 -41.84 10.06 -126.37
CA ALA A 715 -43.11 10.36 -125.72
C ALA A 715 -43.44 11.87 -125.67
N ALA A 716 -42.44 12.74 -125.82
CA ALA A 716 -42.64 14.18 -126.01
C ALA A 716 -43.29 14.54 -127.37
N LEU A 717 -43.24 13.64 -128.36
CA LEU A 717 -43.88 13.83 -129.66
C LEU A 717 -45.38 13.53 -129.59
N SER A 718 -46.20 14.13 -130.45
CA SER A 718 -47.66 13.96 -130.39
C SER A 718 -48.12 12.52 -130.64
N ASP A 719 -47.39 11.75 -131.44
CA ASP A 719 -47.94 10.58 -132.13
C ASP A 719 -47.27 9.23 -131.80
N THR A 720 -46.46 9.12 -130.75
CA THR A 720 -45.66 7.93 -130.36
C THR A 720 -46.30 7.11 -129.23
N LEU A 721 -47.30 6.30 -129.55
CA LEU A 721 -48.13 5.63 -128.52
C LEU A 721 -47.37 4.60 -127.65
N ALA A 722 -46.46 3.83 -128.24
CA ALA A 722 -45.69 2.81 -127.51
C ALA A 722 -44.82 3.40 -126.40
N ALA A 723 -44.08 4.47 -126.71
CA ALA A 723 -43.22 5.16 -125.76
C ALA A 723 -44.03 5.88 -124.67
N LYS A 724 -45.13 6.55 -125.05
CA LYS A 724 -46.03 7.21 -124.10
C LYS A 724 -46.65 6.26 -123.10
N TYR A 725 -46.98 5.04 -123.50
CA TYR A 725 -47.52 4.05 -122.57
C TYR A 725 -46.52 3.73 -121.46
N CYS A 726 -45.28 3.39 -121.83
CA CYS A 726 -44.29 3.03 -120.82
C CYS A 726 -43.92 4.22 -119.93
N GLN A 727 -43.74 5.42 -120.48
CA GLN A 727 -43.41 6.59 -119.65
C GLN A 727 -44.51 6.95 -118.64
N ASN A 728 -45.78 6.75 -118.98
CA ASN A 728 -46.91 7.08 -118.10
C ASN A 728 -47.38 5.88 -117.26
N LEU A 729 -46.63 4.77 -117.26
CA LEU A 729 -47.00 3.60 -116.49
C LEU A 729 -46.69 3.85 -115.01
N ASP A 730 -47.71 3.75 -114.15
CA ASP A 730 -47.53 3.66 -112.69
C ASP A 730 -47.87 2.23 -112.27
N MET A 731 -46.83 1.45 -112.02
CA MET A 731 -46.95 0.07 -111.56
C MET A 731 -45.99 -0.15 -110.41
N HIS A 732 -46.48 -0.80 -109.34
CA HIS A 732 -45.73 -1.02 -108.09
C HIS A 732 -45.29 0.28 -107.39
N GLY A 733 -45.98 1.40 -107.64
CA GLY A 733 -45.65 2.72 -107.09
C GLY A 733 -44.37 3.31 -107.68
N LYS A 734 -44.05 2.96 -108.93
CA LYS A 734 -42.85 3.37 -109.68
C LYS A 734 -43.29 4.08 -110.96
N ASP A 735 -42.64 5.21 -111.24
CA ASP A 735 -42.97 6.16 -112.33
C ASP A 735 -41.82 6.33 -113.34
N ASP A 736 -40.77 5.52 -113.24
CA ASP A 736 -39.54 5.55 -114.05
C ASP A 736 -39.52 4.48 -115.16
N TRP A 737 -40.70 4.06 -115.61
CA TRP A 737 -40.85 3.05 -116.64
C TRP A 737 -40.54 3.60 -118.04
N TYR A 738 -39.90 2.79 -118.89
CA TYR A 738 -39.54 3.15 -120.25
C TYR A 738 -39.72 2.01 -121.24
N LEU A 739 -39.86 2.37 -122.52
CA LEU A 739 -39.87 1.42 -123.63
C LEU A 739 -38.41 1.01 -123.90
N PRO A 740 -38.06 -0.28 -123.80
CA PRO A 740 -36.68 -0.74 -123.94
C PRO A 740 -36.09 -0.40 -125.31
N ALA A 741 -34.81 -0.04 -125.38
CA ALA A 741 -34.13 0.05 -126.67
C ALA A 741 -33.84 -1.35 -127.23
N ARG A 742 -33.38 -1.40 -128.48
CA ARG A 742 -33.08 -2.66 -129.17
C ARG A 742 -32.22 -3.61 -128.33
N ALA A 743 -31.13 -3.16 -127.71
CA ALA A 743 -30.25 -4.04 -126.95
C ALA A 743 -30.82 -4.48 -125.59
N GLU A 744 -31.57 -3.61 -124.90
CA GLU A 744 -32.31 -3.99 -123.67
C GLU A 744 -33.40 -5.02 -123.98
N LEU A 745 -34.08 -4.88 -125.12
CA LEU A 745 -35.07 -5.84 -125.58
C LEU A 745 -34.44 -7.21 -125.88
N ILE A 746 -33.18 -7.28 -126.34
CA ILE A 746 -32.42 -8.53 -126.49
C ILE A 746 -32.14 -9.19 -125.13
N ILE A 747 -31.79 -8.40 -124.11
CA ILE A 747 -31.60 -8.94 -122.75
C ILE A 747 -32.91 -9.54 -122.25
N MET A 748 -34.02 -8.84 -122.47
CA MET A 748 -35.33 -9.33 -122.11
C MET A 748 -35.68 -10.62 -122.88
N TYR A 749 -35.40 -10.71 -124.18
CA TYR A 749 -35.57 -11.92 -124.99
C TYR A 749 -34.79 -13.12 -124.42
N ASN A 750 -33.48 -12.94 -124.20
CA ASN A 750 -32.62 -14.00 -123.68
C ASN A 750 -33.08 -14.52 -122.31
N ASN A 751 -33.67 -13.63 -121.50
CA ASN A 751 -34.15 -13.94 -120.16
C ASN A 751 -35.67 -14.18 -120.09
N GLY A 752 -36.36 -14.23 -121.24
CA GLY A 752 -37.81 -14.14 -121.35
C GLY A 752 -38.56 -15.11 -120.44
N ALA A 753 -38.13 -16.38 -120.38
CA ALA A 753 -38.76 -17.40 -119.54
C ALA A 753 -38.66 -17.10 -118.02
N LEU A 754 -37.58 -16.45 -117.59
CA LEU A 754 -37.33 -16.14 -116.17
C LEU A 754 -38.03 -14.84 -115.74
N ILE A 755 -38.30 -13.93 -116.68
CA ILE A 755 -38.80 -12.58 -116.39
C ILE A 755 -40.32 -12.42 -116.62
N GLY A 756 -41.06 -13.52 -116.54
CA GLY A 756 -42.52 -13.55 -116.69
C GLY A 756 -43.04 -14.13 -118.01
N GLY A 757 -42.16 -14.44 -118.97
CA GLY A 757 -42.53 -14.99 -120.28
C GLY A 757 -43.14 -13.96 -121.23
N PHE A 758 -43.05 -14.19 -122.53
CA PHE A 758 -43.68 -13.36 -123.57
C PHE A 758 -44.81 -14.14 -124.26
N ASP A 759 -45.94 -13.50 -124.59
CA ASP A 759 -47.09 -14.16 -125.24
C ASP A 759 -46.88 -14.34 -126.75
N LEU A 760 -47.12 -15.56 -127.26
CA LEU A 760 -46.80 -15.97 -128.63
C LEU A 760 -47.99 -16.27 -129.59
N SER A 761 -49.23 -15.90 -129.25
CA SER A 761 -50.46 -16.58 -129.74
C SER A 761 -51.27 -15.99 -130.94
N ASN A 762 -50.95 -14.82 -131.51
CA ASN A 762 -51.72 -14.13 -132.59
C ASN A 762 -51.00 -14.06 -133.99
N VAL A 763 -51.36 -13.16 -134.92
CA VAL A 763 -50.72 -13.02 -136.27
C VAL A 763 -49.55 -11.99 -136.34
N TYR A 764 -49.46 -11.00 -135.44
CA TYR A 764 -48.22 -10.23 -135.13
C TYR A 764 -47.72 -10.33 -133.67
N PRO A 765 -47.93 -11.43 -132.92
CA PRO A 765 -47.95 -11.49 -131.46
C PRO A 765 -46.58 -11.59 -130.81
N ASN A 766 -45.56 -11.91 -131.58
CA ASN A 766 -44.23 -12.19 -131.06
C ASN A 766 -43.38 -10.94 -131.10
N ILE A 767 -43.89 -9.82 -131.61
CA ILE A 767 -43.05 -8.67 -131.89
C ILE A 767 -43.29 -7.63 -130.81
N TYR A 768 -42.22 -7.19 -130.17
CA TYR A 768 -42.24 -6.14 -129.17
C TYR A 768 -41.57 -4.91 -129.72
N TRP A 769 -42.20 -3.76 -129.53
CA TRP A 769 -41.59 -2.50 -129.91
C TRP A 769 -40.34 -2.26 -129.06
N SER A 770 -39.27 -1.86 -129.73
CA SER A 770 -38.18 -1.15 -129.06
C SER A 770 -38.39 0.35 -129.20
N SER A 771 -37.74 1.15 -128.36
CA SER A 771 -37.66 2.60 -128.54
C SER A 771 -36.68 3.01 -129.66
N SER A 772 -36.06 2.08 -130.38
CA SER A 772 -35.04 2.36 -131.38
C SER A 772 -35.63 2.42 -132.81
N GLU A 773 -35.18 3.38 -133.63
CA GLU A 773 -35.53 3.50 -135.05
C GLU A 773 -34.56 2.72 -135.95
N CYS A 774 -35.03 2.24 -137.11
CA CYS A 774 -34.18 1.58 -138.10
C CYS A 774 -33.72 2.58 -139.17
N TYR A 775 -32.41 2.63 -139.44
CA TYR A 775 -31.81 3.44 -140.52
C TYR A 775 -30.95 2.55 -141.42
N GLU A 776 -31.53 2.00 -142.49
CA GLU A 776 -30.77 1.36 -143.58
C GLU A 776 -30.90 2.18 -144.86
N ALA A 777 -29.77 2.42 -145.54
CA ALA A 777 -29.68 3.31 -146.70
C ALA A 777 -30.48 2.88 -147.95
N GLN A 778 -30.99 1.64 -147.99
CA GLN A 778 -31.69 1.04 -149.14
C GLN A 778 -33.22 1.24 -149.14
N TYR A 779 -33.79 1.68 -148.02
CA TYR A 779 -35.17 2.17 -147.91
C TYR A 779 -35.11 3.50 -147.16
N LEU A 780 -35.62 4.60 -147.72
CA LEU A 780 -35.61 5.93 -147.08
C LEU A 780 -36.22 5.88 -145.67
N GLY A 781 -35.39 5.59 -144.64
CA GLY A 781 -35.75 5.09 -143.31
C GLY A 781 -36.55 6.04 -142.43
N LYS A 782 -37.76 6.42 -142.88
CA LYS A 782 -38.68 7.35 -142.22
C LYS A 782 -40.00 6.69 -141.83
N TYR A 783 -40.15 5.39 -142.08
CA TYR A 783 -41.43 4.67 -141.95
C TYR A 783 -41.38 3.46 -141.00
N ASN A 784 -40.20 2.97 -140.63
CA ASN A 784 -40.04 1.74 -139.85
C ASN A 784 -39.38 1.99 -138.48
N ALA A 785 -39.71 1.16 -137.49
CA ALA A 785 -39.06 1.10 -136.19
C ALA A 785 -38.61 -0.33 -135.88
N TRP A 786 -37.66 -0.50 -134.96
CA TRP A 786 -37.18 -1.82 -134.57
C TRP A 786 -38.19 -2.52 -133.67
N GLY A 787 -38.47 -3.77 -134.00
CA GLY A 787 -39.13 -4.72 -133.12
C GLY A 787 -38.32 -6.00 -132.97
N GLN A 788 -38.35 -6.59 -131.77
CA GLN A 788 -37.79 -7.92 -131.52
C GLN A 788 -38.91 -8.94 -131.66
N ARG A 789 -38.69 -9.97 -132.49
CA ARG A 789 -39.57 -11.13 -132.48
C ARG A 789 -39.09 -12.08 -131.37
N GLU A 790 -39.97 -12.50 -130.46
CA GLU A 790 -39.61 -13.27 -129.26
C GLU A 790 -39.71 -14.79 -129.47
N ASN A 791 -40.30 -15.26 -130.58
CA ASN A 791 -40.37 -16.70 -130.90
C ASN A 791 -39.21 -17.20 -131.77
N VAL A 792 -38.48 -16.30 -132.41
CA VAL A 792 -37.28 -16.55 -133.22
C VAL A 792 -36.35 -15.37 -132.97
N SER A 793 -35.03 -15.56 -132.86
CA SER A 793 -34.05 -14.48 -132.60
C SER A 793 -33.88 -13.47 -133.75
N CYS A 794 -34.94 -13.26 -134.52
CA CYS A 794 -35.00 -12.38 -135.67
C CYS A 794 -35.44 -10.98 -135.23
N GLN A 795 -34.63 -10.01 -135.61
CA GLN A 795 -34.97 -8.60 -135.50
C GLN A 795 -35.38 -8.09 -136.87
N GLY A 796 -36.41 -7.27 -136.90
CA GLY A 796 -36.95 -6.73 -138.14
C GLY A 796 -37.36 -5.29 -137.99
N ASP A 797 -37.40 -4.62 -139.13
CA ASP A 797 -37.96 -3.32 -139.31
C ASP A 797 -39.47 -3.46 -139.60
N PHE A 798 -40.28 -2.81 -138.76
CA PHE A 798 -41.73 -2.87 -138.83
C PHE A 798 -42.29 -1.49 -139.09
N ALA A 799 -43.31 -1.38 -139.92
CA ALA A 799 -43.93 -0.09 -140.21
C ALA A 799 -44.48 0.52 -138.91
N LYS A 800 -44.15 1.78 -138.61
CA LYS A 800 -44.46 2.45 -137.32
C LYS A 800 -45.94 2.41 -136.96
N ILE A 801 -46.81 2.34 -137.96
CA ILE A 801 -48.26 2.27 -137.83
C ILE A 801 -48.80 0.89 -137.41
N GLN A 802 -47.99 -0.17 -137.47
CA GLN A 802 -48.41 -1.51 -137.07
C GLN A 802 -48.66 -1.56 -135.57
N LYS A 803 -49.76 -2.20 -135.17
CA LYS A 803 -50.06 -2.43 -133.76
C LYS A 803 -49.39 -3.72 -133.31
N ILE A 804 -48.32 -3.60 -132.53
CA ILE A 804 -47.61 -4.73 -131.91
C ILE A 804 -47.47 -4.50 -130.40
N SER A 805 -46.83 -5.43 -129.71
CA SER A 805 -46.84 -5.51 -128.26
C SER A 805 -45.81 -4.59 -127.61
N VAL A 806 -46.05 -4.25 -126.35
CA VAL A 806 -45.17 -3.41 -125.53
C VAL A 806 -44.99 -4.05 -124.16
N ARG A 807 -43.73 -4.13 -123.72
CA ARG A 807 -43.34 -4.45 -122.35
C ARG A 807 -42.34 -3.40 -121.89
N CYS A 808 -42.55 -2.88 -120.69
CA CYS A 808 -41.78 -1.77 -120.17
C CYS A 808 -40.68 -2.27 -119.23
N ALA A 809 -39.55 -1.58 -119.24
CA ALA A 809 -38.45 -1.78 -118.31
C ALA A 809 -38.31 -0.56 -117.40
N ARG A 810 -37.65 -0.74 -116.25
CA ARG A 810 -37.22 0.32 -115.34
C ARG A 810 -35.82 0.00 -114.81
N ARG A 811 -35.19 0.97 -114.18
CA ARG A 811 -33.86 0.82 -113.57
C ARG A 811 -33.93 0.78 -112.05
#